data_AF-A0A8J4BAJ2-F1
#
_entry.id   AF-A0A8J4BAJ2-F1
#
_cell.length_a   1.000
_cell.length_b   1.000
_cell.length_c   1.000
_cell.angle_alpha   90.00
_cell.angle_beta   90.00
_cell.angle_gamma   90.00
#
_symmetry.space_group_name_H-M   'P 1'
#
loop_
_entity.id
_entity.type
_entity.pdbx_description
1 polymer ?
#
loop_
_entity_poly.entity_id
_entity_poly.type
_entity_poly.pdbx_seq_one_letter_code
_entity_poly.pdbx_strand_id
1 'polypeptide(L)'
;MLSRARHGMVVLGNAATLRAAAGKQQQRSRGGRGADGGAGGAAMWAQVLDIMERDDCVGRSLRVRCTNHGTVTEIREPGEFGQLVGDGGCQMSCGDALPCGHSCPRRCHVDDRDHRLVVCTRPCARLHRQCGHPCDKTCGEECGRCERVIEEEVELPCGHSIRGIQCWKRFEEGTIKCCIPVEVALPGCGHVATVPCHEAAAARVGQKGCTVQVDVEMPACGHTVRVACNERAHALENPTFCPQRPCGALLGCGHECSGEHCGGCVQKVLIRNYQDLVEGWLRSQAPATIQEAWDRQQQDHFRVVPLGAAGSGSGSGSGSGSGSGPKLRRFLTFLSDAGPGAAYRTSFMSFLKGRLPRYASSHERCTRLCEKMLVCGHQCRSTCHLGEPCGSCRRRCWISCPHHAMCRKPCGDPCVPCSEACDWTCPHIGRCRAPCGAPCERLPCDLRCSRLLSCGHRCPGLCGEPCPPAAYCVHPDCLSHAADRIRDQMVDQVMLRSLGELTPEDVDQDPLVVLPPCGHAFLASTLDGLLGMASCYERDPATGAWVRPVILGPDPGGGQPVKTCPQCREPIRGVRRYGRPVNKAALDLMDRKHLAASASKLAAADGRLSELRQRLSNTQDRTLGREIADIDAKIQTLVQRNPPGINADRATAALLEPMDKLLQQAHQIQTLYDGVCSLYLSPPKRRVYEAAVAQLTKMEEELEE
;
A
#
# COMPACT_ATOMS: atom_id res chain seq x y z
N MET A 1 53.81 -0.59 71.18
CA MET A 1 52.73 -0.15 72.09
C MET A 1 53.31 0.83 73.09
N LEU A 2 52.87 2.09 73.07
CA LEU A 2 52.94 3.06 74.16
C LEU A 2 51.97 4.18 73.75
N SER A 3 50.69 3.95 74.01
CA SER A 3 49.61 4.92 73.81
C SER A 3 49.91 6.18 74.63
N ARG A 4 49.83 7.36 73.99
CA ARG A 4 50.22 8.68 74.53
C ARG A 4 49.19 9.30 75.49
N ALA A 5 48.26 8.52 76.04
CA ALA A 5 47.29 9.03 77.01
C ALA A 5 47.94 9.09 78.41
N ARG A 6 48.49 10.25 78.78
CA ARG A 6 49.15 10.47 80.08
C ARG A 6 48.20 10.74 81.25
N HIS A 7 46.92 11.05 81.00
CA HIS A 7 45.98 11.52 82.04
C HIS A 7 44.57 10.91 81.94
N GLY A 8 44.44 9.74 81.31
CA GLY A 8 43.15 9.09 81.03
C GLY A 8 42.69 9.28 79.58
N MET A 9 41.69 8.50 79.18
CA MET A 9 41.11 8.49 77.84
C MET A 9 39.62 8.81 77.96
N VAL A 10 39.17 9.85 77.28
CA VAL A 10 37.74 10.15 77.14
C VAL A 10 37.27 9.62 75.80
N VAL A 11 36.32 8.69 75.81
CA VAL A 11 35.73 8.13 74.60
C VAL A 11 34.39 8.82 74.35
N LEU A 12 34.30 9.53 73.23
CA LEU A 12 33.03 10.09 72.75
C LEU A 12 32.41 9.08 71.78
N GLY A 13 31.39 8.37 72.23
CA GLY A 13 30.74 7.34 71.42
C GLY A 13 29.53 6.73 72.10
N ASN A 14 28.78 5.92 71.35
CA ASN A 14 27.62 5.20 71.87
C ASN A 14 28.07 3.84 72.44
N ALA A 15 27.87 3.63 73.74
CA ALA A 15 28.22 2.38 74.43
C ALA A 15 27.52 1.16 73.82
N ALA A 16 26.26 1.29 73.36
CA ALA A 16 25.53 0.20 72.72
C ALA A 16 26.20 -0.25 71.40
N THR A 17 26.71 0.70 70.62
CA THR A 17 27.42 0.41 69.36
C THR A 17 28.74 -0.33 69.61
N LEU A 18 29.48 0.07 70.65
CA LEU A 18 30.72 -0.59 71.04
C LEU A 18 30.49 -2.02 71.57
N ARG A 19 29.41 -2.26 72.32
CA ARG A 19 29.00 -3.61 72.75
C ARG A 19 28.56 -4.50 71.59
N ALA A 20 27.76 -3.97 70.67
CA ALA A 20 27.23 -4.74 69.54
C ALA A 20 28.31 -5.22 68.55
N ALA A 21 29.45 -4.52 68.49
CA ALA A 21 30.61 -4.93 67.69
C ALA A 21 31.28 -6.22 68.22
N ALA A 22 31.13 -6.55 69.51
CA ALA A 22 31.73 -7.73 70.13
C ALA A 22 30.96 -9.05 69.90
N GLY A 23 29.63 -9.00 69.71
CA GLY A 23 28.80 -10.20 69.54
C GLY A 23 28.74 -10.78 68.11
N LYS A 24 29.10 -10.02 67.07
CA LYS A 24 28.91 -10.42 65.66
C LYS A 24 30.04 -11.29 65.06
N GLN A 25 31.08 -11.63 65.84
CA GLN A 25 32.28 -12.32 65.32
C GLN A 25 32.24 -13.86 65.43
N GLN A 26 31.28 -14.44 66.16
CA GLN A 26 31.14 -15.90 66.35
C GLN A 26 30.38 -16.65 65.22
N GLN A 27 29.74 -15.97 64.27
CA GLN A 27 28.98 -16.60 63.18
C GLN A 27 29.69 -16.59 61.80
N ARG A 28 30.97 -16.22 61.73
CA ARG A 28 31.72 -16.10 60.45
C ARG A 28 32.97 -17.00 60.35
N SER A 29 32.92 -18.19 60.93
CA SER A 29 33.95 -19.24 60.78
C SER A 29 33.43 -20.47 60.04
N ARG A 30 33.15 -20.30 58.73
CA ARG A 30 33.16 -21.41 57.75
C ARG A 30 33.47 -20.85 56.35
N GLY A 31 34.77 -20.64 56.06
CA GLY A 31 35.26 -20.37 54.70
C GLY A 31 36.46 -19.43 54.58
N GLY A 32 37.68 -19.98 54.70
CA GLY A 32 38.82 -19.60 53.85
C GLY A 32 39.75 -18.43 54.25
N ARG A 33 40.82 -18.76 54.99
CA ARG A 33 42.28 -18.37 54.89
C ARG A 33 42.62 -17.01 54.25
N GLY A 34 43.42 -16.10 54.83
CA GLY A 34 44.21 -16.06 56.06
C GLY A 34 45.06 -14.78 56.05
N ALA A 35 45.21 -14.12 57.22
CA ALA A 35 46.28 -13.17 57.59
C ALA A 35 46.03 -12.70 59.04
N ASP A 36 46.48 -13.53 59.97
CA ASP A 36 47.07 -13.26 61.28
C ASP A 36 46.81 -11.91 61.97
N GLY A 37 46.12 -11.95 63.12
CA GLY A 37 46.28 -10.97 64.19
C GLY A 37 44.99 -10.45 64.83
N GLY A 38 44.66 -10.92 66.03
CA GLY A 38 43.92 -10.10 67.01
C GLY A 38 42.48 -10.47 67.33
N ALA A 39 42.17 -11.74 67.59
CA ALA A 39 40.88 -12.17 68.16
C ALA A 39 40.66 -11.75 69.64
N GLY A 40 41.45 -10.82 70.19
CA GLY A 40 41.39 -10.39 71.60
C GLY A 40 40.77 -9.00 71.87
N GLY A 41 40.59 -8.14 70.86
CA GLY A 41 40.20 -6.75 71.09
C GLY A 41 38.71 -6.53 71.41
N ALA A 42 37.82 -7.38 70.88
CA ALA A 42 36.38 -7.18 71.00
C ALA A 42 35.84 -7.57 72.39
N ALA A 43 36.41 -8.61 73.01
CA ALA A 43 36.10 -9.01 74.38
C ALA A 43 36.61 -7.97 75.41
N MET A 44 37.73 -7.30 75.11
CA MET A 44 38.30 -6.26 75.97
C MET A 44 37.35 -5.06 76.12
N TRP A 45 36.71 -4.59 75.05
CA TRP A 45 35.85 -3.41 75.13
C TRP A 45 34.56 -3.63 75.91
N ALA A 46 33.98 -4.84 75.86
CA ALA A 46 32.85 -5.17 76.72
C ALA A 46 33.24 -5.08 78.21
N GLN A 47 34.38 -5.66 78.58
CA GLN A 47 34.90 -5.59 79.95
C GLN A 47 35.24 -4.15 80.37
N VAL A 48 35.85 -3.35 79.49
CA VAL A 48 36.15 -1.94 79.78
C VAL A 48 34.88 -1.13 79.99
N LEU A 49 33.84 -1.34 79.16
CA LEU A 49 32.56 -0.66 79.33
C LEU A 49 31.84 -1.09 80.62
N ASP A 50 31.93 -2.36 81.01
CA ASP A 50 31.35 -2.84 82.26
C ASP A 50 32.08 -2.26 83.49
N ILE A 51 33.41 -2.09 83.42
CA ILE A 51 34.18 -1.38 84.46
C ILE A 51 33.77 0.10 84.50
N MET A 52 33.69 0.76 83.34
CA MET A 52 33.30 2.17 83.27
C MET A 52 31.87 2.42 83.75
N GLU A 53 30.93 1.48 83.54
CA GLU A 53 29.59 1.57 84.10
C GLU A 53 29.58 1.32 85.60
N ARG A 54 30.38 0.37 86.09
CA ARG A 54 30.50 0.09 87.52
C ARG A 54 31.11 1.27 88.29
N ASP A 55 32.04 1.98 87.68
CA ASP A 55 32.71 3.15 88.28
C ASP A 55 31.97 4.48 87.98
N ASP A 56 30.72 4.42 87.50
CA ASP A 56 29.84 5.55 87.15
C ASP A 56 30.48 6.59 86.19
N CYS A 57 31.35 6.11 85.29
CA CYS A 57 32.10 6.92 84.35
C CYS A 57 31.40 7.09 82.98
N VAL A 58 30.13 6.68 82.86
CA VAL A 58 29.32 6.78 81.63
C VAL A 58 28.23 7.85 81.79
N GLY A 59 28.44 9.01 81.16
CA GLY A 59 27.46 10.11 81.18
C GLY A 59 26.25 9.85 80.27
N ARG A 60 25.06 10.35 80.68
CA ARG A 60 23.79 10.20 79.92
C ARG A 60 23.56 11.25 78.82
N SER A 61 24.40 12.27 78.76
CA SER A 61 24.25 13.38 77.81
C SER A 61 25.60 14.02 77.50
N LEU A 62 25.77 14.48 76.26
CA LEU A 62 26.91 15.28 75.85
C LEU A 62 26.61 16.76 76.13
N ARG A 63 27.36 17.37 77.04
CA ARG A 63 27.27 18.81 77.31
C ARG A 63 28.17 19.58 76.34
N VAL A 64 27.57 20.44 75.51
CA VAL A 64 28.30 21.32 74.60
C VAL A 64 28.11 22.78 75.03
N ARG A 65 29.15 23.60 74.88
CA ARG A 65 29.11 25.03 75.22
C ARG A 65 29.38 25.87 73.98
N CYS A 66 28.49 26.81 73.67
CA CYS A 66 28.71 27.77 72.59
C CYS A 66 29.86 28.73 72.96
N THR A 67 30.83 28.87 72.06
CA THR A 67 31.99 29.75 72.25
C THR A 67 31.64 31.24 72.16
N ASN A 68 30.64 31.61 71.36
CA ASN A 68 30.24 33.01 71.17
C ASN A 68 29.34 33.52 72.32
N HIS A 69 28.40 32.70 72.80
CA HIS A 69 27.40 33.13 73.78
C HIS A 69 27.50 32.45 75.16
N GLY A 70 28.38 31.45 75.31
CA GLY A 70 28.56 30.73 76.56
C GLY A 70 27.42 29.79 76.95
N THR A 71 26.34 29.72 76.17
CA THR A 71 25.18 28.84 76.40
C THR A 71 25.60 27.38 76.43
N VAL A 72 25.21 26.65 77.47
CA VAL A 72 25.47 25.22 77.64
C VAL A 72 24.20 24.45 77.25
N THR A 73 24.36 23.50 76.33
CA THR A 73 23.28 22.64 75.83
C THR A 73 23.61 21.18 76.16
N GLU A 74 22.65 20.44 76.71
CA GLU A 74 22.76 19.00 76.90
C GLU A 74 22.13 18.28 75.72
N ILE A 75 22.89 17.39 75.06
CA ILE A 75 22.43 16.60 73.92
C ILE A 75 22.34 15.15 74.36
N ARG A 76 21.15 14.57 74.27
CA ARG A 76 20.87 13.19 74.66
C ARG A 76 20.78 12.28 73.45
N GLU A 77 20.21 12.79 72.35
CA GLU A 77 20.01 12.02 71.13
C GLU A 77 20.71 12.64 69.91
N PRO A 78 21.13 11.83 68.91
CA PRO A 78 21.79 12.35 67.72
C PRO A 78 20.95 13.40 66.95
N GLY A 79 19.63 13.25 66.93
CA GLY A 79 18.72 14.20 66.25
C GLY A 79 18.68 15.57 66.92
N GLU A 80 18.87 15.63 68.23
CA GLU A 80 18.92 16.89 68.99
C GLU A 80 20.15 17.71 68.63
N PHE A 81 21.24 17.09 68.15
CA PHE A 81 22.45 17.80 67.74
C PHE A 81 22.16 18.80 66.61
N GLY A 82 21.41 18.38 65.59
CA GLY A 82 21.04 19.25 64.46
C GLY A 82 20.00 20.32 64.81
N GLN A 83 19.09 20.04 65.75
CA GLN A 83 18.05 20.99 66.14
C GLN A 83 18.57 22.07 67.11
N LEU A 84 19.36 21.65 68.09
CA LEU A 84 19.80 22.52 69.19
C LEU A 84 21.11 23.26 68.89
N VAL A 85 21.95 22.73 68.00
CA VAL A 85 23.28 23.30 67.65
C VAL A 85 23.40 23.61 66.16
N GLY A 86 22.27 23.66 65.43
CA GLY A 86 22.17 23.60 63.96
C GLY A 86 23.27 24.28 63.15
N ASP A 87 23.45 25.60 63.29
CA ASP A 87 24.44 26.38 62.51
C ASP A 87 25.87 26.36 63.11
N GLY A 88 26.16 25.42 64.02
CA GLY A 88 27.45 25.32 64.71
C GLY A 88 27.60 26.23 65.95
N GLY A 89 26.55 26.95 66.33
CA GLY A 89 26.48 27.75 67.57
C GLY A 89 25.17 27.53 68.34
N CYS A 90 24.83 28.45 69.25
CA CYS A 90 23.61 28.34 70.07
C CYS A 90 22.35 28.77 69.29
N GLN A 91 21.19 28.67 69.95
CA GLN A 91 19.90 28.97 69.33
C GLN A 91 19.59 30.45 69.09
N MET A 92 20.35 31.36 69.68
CA MET A 92 20.11 32.81 69.56
C MET A 92 20.40 33.31 68.15
N SER A 93 19.72 34.36 67.70
CA SER A 93 20.02 35.04 66.43
C SER A 93 21.46 35.57 66.42
N CYS A 94 22.15 35.52 65.27
CA CYS A 94 23.53 36.03 65.18
C CYS A 94 23.60 37.54 65.48
N GLY A 95 22.66 38.33 64.94
CA GLY A 95 22.52 39.76 65.26
C GLY A 95 23.54 40.70 64.61
N ASP A 96 24.64 40.17 64.07
CA ASP A 96 25.68 40.95 63.38
C ASP A 96 25.18 41.59 62.07
N ALA A 97 25.74 42.74 61.71
CA ALA A 97 25.41 43.46 60.48
C ALA A 97 26.20 42.91 59.29
N LEU A 98 25.49 42.47 58.25
CA LEU A 98 26.06 42.14 56.94
C LEU A 98 26.68 43.40 56.30
N PRO A 99 27.59 43.26 55.31
CA PRO A 99 28.19 44.39 54.60
C PRO A 99 27.19 45.37 53.96
N CYS A 100 25.98 44.91 53.65
CA CYS A 100 24.89 45.76 53.15
C CYS A 100 24.13 46.54 54.26
N GLY A 101 24.55 46.44 55.52
CA GLY A 101 23.95 47.09 56.68
C GLY A 101 22.76 46.36 57.31
N HIS A 102 22.32 45.24 56.73
CA HIS A 102 21.21 44.43 57.25
C HIS A 102 21.69 43.38 58.26
N SER A 103 20.86 43.07 59.27
CA SER A 103 21.16 42.02 60.26
C SER A 103 21.22 40.62 59.63
N CYS A 104 22.20 39.81 60.03
CA CYS A 104 22.36 38.42 59.62
C CYS A 104 21.09 37.60 59.94
N PRO A 105 20.50 36.90 58.95
CA PRO A 105 19.28 36.11 59.15
C PRO A 105 19.53 34.74 59.82
N ARG A 106 20.79 34.32 60.01
CA ARG A 106 21.14 33.02 60.63
C ARG A 106 21.11 33.07 62.17
N ARG A 107 21.03 31.90 62.79
CA ARG A 107 21.29 31.72 64.22
C ARG A 107 22.79 31.79 64.48
N CYS A 108 23.20 31.91 65.74
CA CYS A 108 24.60 31.97 66.13
C CYS A 108 25.40 30.88 65.42
N HIS A 109 26.42 31.29 64.69
CA HIS A 109 27.24 30.41 63.88
C HIS A 109 28.71 30.80 64.03
N VAL A 110 29.62 29.83 63.87
CA VAL A 110 31.08 30.03 64.06
C VAL A 110 31.85 29.83 62.74
N ASP A 111 31.21 29.23 61.76
CA ASP A 111 31.72 28.94 60.41
C ASP A 111 32.08 30.19 59.60
N ASP A 112 31.34 31.29 59.74
CA ASP A 112 31.54 32.54 58.98
C ASP A 112 31.51 33.77 59.89
N ARG A 113 32.55 33.92 60.72
CA ARG A 113 32.67 35.05 61.67
C ARG A 113 32.65 36.43 61.01
N ASP A 114 33.17 36.53 59.79
CA ASP A 114 33.24 37.79 59.04
C ASP A 114 31.99 38.05 58.18
N HIS A 115 30.99 37.15 58.20
CA HIS A 115 29.74 37.27 57.43
C HIS A 115 29.96 37.56 55.94
N ARG A 116 30.98 36.94 55.34
CA ARG A 116 31.31 37.12 53.91
C ARG A 116 30.50 36.21 53.00
N LEU A 117 30.03 35.09 53.51
CA LEU A 117 29.31 34.06 52.74
C LEU A 117 27.78 34.22 52.88
N VAL A 118 27.31 34.87 53.93
CA VAL A 118 25.87 35.08 54.16
C VAL A 118 25.32 36.18 53.24
N VAL A 119 24.40 35.79 52.35
CA VAL A 119 23.74 36.69 51.40
C VAL A 119 22.49 37.31 52.03
N CYS A 120 22.31 38.61 51.84
CA CYS A 120 21.15 39.32 52.37
C CYS A 120 19.87 39.03 51.56
N THR A 121 18.84 38.56 52.25
CA THR A 121 17.53 38.21 51.67
C THR A 121 16.47 39.31 51.82
N ARG A 122 16.82 40.47 52.38
CA ARG A 122 15.89 41.62 52.49
C ARG A 122 15.58 42.22 51.12
N PRO A 123 14.40 42.85 50.92
CA PRO A 123 14.06 43.52 49.66
C PRO A 123 15.08 44.61 49.33
N CYS A 124 15.43 44.74 48.05
CA CYS A 124 16.40 45.72 47.61
C CYS A 124 15.80 47.14 47.65
N ALA A 125 16.44 48.05 48.37
CA ALA A 125 16.07 49.47 48.36
C ALA A 125 16.72 50.28 47.21
N ARG A 126 17.46 49.62 46.30
CA ARG A 126 18.15 50.28 45.18
C ARG A 126 17.18 50.64 44.06
N LEU A 127 17.35 51.82 43.47
CA LEU A 127 16.67 52.25 42.25
C LEU A 127 17.55 51.98 41.02
N HIS A 128 16.94 51.54 39.91
CA HIS A 128 17.64 51.37 38.64
C HIS A 128 18.08 52.74 38.08
N ARG A 129 19.39 52.92 37.84
CA ARG A 129 19.97 54.23 37.46
C ARG A 129 19.38 54.87 36.20
N GLN A 130 18.96 54.07 35.21
CA GLN A 130 18.48 54.57 33.92
C GLN A 130 17.00 54.98 33.93
N CYS A 131 16.18 54.38 34.80
CA CYS A 131 14.73 54.58 34.80
C CYS A 131 14.14 54.99 36.16
N GLY A 132 14.94 55.04 37.22
CA GLY A 132 14.49 55.42 38.56
C GLY A 132 13.55 54.43 39.25
N HIS A 133 13.22 53.30 38.61
CA HIS A 133 12.30 52.32 39.18
C HIS A 133 12.91 51.53 40.35
N PRO A 134 12.11 51.17 41.37
CA PRO A 134 12.56 50.32 42.46
C PRO A 134 12.89 48.92 41.97
N CYS A 135 13.93 48.31 42.53
CA CYS A 135 14.34 46.96 42.20
C CYS A 135 13.48 45.93 42.96
N ASP A 136 12.91 44.98 42.23
CA ASP A 136 12.06 43.93 42.81
C ASP A 136 12.86 42.72 43.35
N LYS A 137 14.20 42.76 43.28
CA LYS A 137 15.10 41.68 43.75
C LYS A 137 15.49 41.81 45.22
N THR A 138 16.18 40.81 45.75
CA THR A 138 16.78 40.85 47.09
C THR A 138 18.06 41.69 47.13
N CYS A 139 18.42 42.22 48.30
CA CYS A 139 19.56 43.09 48.49
C CYS A 139 20.90 42.43 48.13
N GLY A 140 21.02 41.10 48.31
CA GLY A 140 22.21 40.33 47.98
C GLY A 140 22.40 40.03 46.50
N GLU A 141 21.38 40.23 45.67
CA GLU A 141 21.43 40.00 44.23
C GLU A 141 21.83 41.27 43.46
N GLU A 142 22.46 41.10 42.29
CA GLU A 142 22.68 42.22 41.38
C GLU A 142 21.36 42.66 40.72
N CYS A 143 21.00 43.94 40.88
CA CYS A 143 19.73 44.49 40.40
C CYS A 143 19.52 44.27 38.89
N GLY A 144 20.58 44.34 38.08
CA GLY A 144 20.49 44.11 36.64
C GLY A 144 19.62 45.13 35.88
N ARG A 145 18.98 44.67 34.80
CA ARG A 145 18.08 45.47 33.94
C ARG A 145 16.68 45.58 34.57
N CYS A 146 15.95 46.66 34.27
CA CYS A 146 14.59 46.85 34.78
C CYS A 146 13.57 46.09 33.93
N GLU A 147 12.96 45.05 34.49
CA GLU A 147 11.97 44.18 33.82
C GLU A 147 10.52 44.69 33.88
N ARG A 148 10.28 45.82 34.57
CA ARG A 148 8.96 46.42 34.70
C ARG A 148 8.38 46.76 33.32
N VAL A 149 7.11 46.43 33.12
CA VAL A 149 6.35 46.72 31.90
C VAL A 149 5.77 48.13 32.00
N ILE A 150 6.04 48.96 30.99
CA ILE A 150 5.48 50.30 30.86
C ILE A 150 4.14 50.17 30.12
N GLU A 151 3.06 50.56 30.79
CA GLU A 151 1.70 50.56 30.24
C GLU A 151 1.38 51.82 29.41
N GLU A 152 2.20 52.86 29.57
CA GLU A 152 2.11 54.09 28.79
C GLU A 152 2.43 53.86 27.31
N GLU A 153 1.84 54.71 26.49
CA GLU A 153 1.95 54.65 25.04
C GLU A 153 3.29 55.25 24.59
N VAL A 154 4.13 54.42 23.96
CA VAL A 154 5.44 54.85 23.46
C VAL A 154 5.41 54.97 21.94
N GLU A 155 5.66 56.18 21.44
CA GLU A 155 5.80 56.45 20.01
C GLU A 155 7.17 55.96 19.50
N LEU A 156 7.14 55.07 18.49
CA LEU A 156 8.32 54.59 17.81
C LEU A 156 8.74 55.54 16.68
N PRO A 157 10.01 55.50 16.23
CA PRO A 157 10.48 56.31 15.09
C PRO A 157 9.70 56.10 13.79
N CYS A 158 8.97 54.99 13.65
CA CYS A 158 8.07 54.73 12.53
C CYS A 158 6.69 55.43 12.64
N GLY A 159 6.47 56.26 13.67
CA GLY A 159 5.21 56.98 13.93
C GLY A 159 4.10 56.12 14.55
N HIS A 160 4.42 54.91 14.99
CA HIS A 160 3.46 53.98 15.58
C HIS A 160 3.62 53.91 17.08
N SER A 161 2.48 53.89 17.78
CA SER A 161 2.40 53.78 19.22
C SER A 161 2.21 52.34 19.67
N ILE A 162 2.99 51.89 20.66
CA ILE A 162 2.85 50.55 21.25
C ILE A 162 2.82 50.62 22.78
N ARG A 163 2.14 49.67 23.41
CA ARG A 163 1.99 49.54 24.86
C ARG A 163 2.62 48.23 25.35
N GLY A 164 2.94 48.15 26.64
CA GLY A 164 3.39 46.91 27.26
C GLY A 164 4.87 46.58 26.99
N ILE A 165 5.74 47.59 26.93
CA ILE A 165 7.17 47.41 26.67
C ILE A 165 7.93 47.26 28.00
N GLN A 166 8.85 46.30 28.08
CA GLN A 166 9.79 46.22 29.19
C GLN A 166 10.70 47.46 29.22
N CYS A 167 10.80 48.11 30.38
CA CYS A 167 11.48 49.38 30.56
C CYS A 167 12.90 49.41 29.99
N TRP A 168 13.68 48.33 30.15
CA TRP A 168 15.05 48.25 29.63
C TRP A 168 15.14 48.34 28.10
N LYS A 169 14.14 47.87 27.34
CA LYS A 169 14.14 47.88 25.86
C LYS A 169 14.09 49.30 25.29
N ARG A 170 13.64 50.29 26.08
CA ARG A 170 13.60 51.70 25.66
C ARG A 170 14.99 52.31 25.51
N PHE A 171 15.99 51.75 26.21
CA PHE A 171 17.34 52.29 26.26
C PHE A 171 18.34 51.53 25.36
N GLU A 172 17.89 50.51 24.62
CA GLU A 172 18.74 49.69 23.75
C GLU A 172 18.25 49.78 22.30
N GLU A 173 19.03 50.46 21.45
CA GLU A 173 18.70 50.71 20.05
C GLU A 173 18.46 49.39 19.27
N GLY A 174 17.40 49.36 18.45
CA GLY A 174 17.09 48.22 17.58
C GLY A 174 16.35 47.05 18.24
N THR A 175 16.07 47.09 19.55
CA THR A 175 15.37 45.99 20.25
C THR A 175 13.84 46.02 20.07
N ILE A 176 13.27 47.17 19.70
CA ILE A 176 11.83 47.35 19.53
C ILE A 176 11.48 47.30 18.04
N LYS A 177 10.82 46.22 17.61
CA LYS A 177 10.31 46.05 16.23
C LYS A 177 8.82 46.37 16.18
N CYS A 178 8.40 47.23 15.27
CA CYS A 178 6.99 47.55 15.09
C CYS A 178 6.26 46.44 14.32
N CYS A 179 5.20 45.87 14.92
CA CYS A 179 4.38 44.80 14.35
C CYS A 179 3.01 45.27 13.84
N ILE A 180 2.73 46.58 13.86
CA ILE A 180 1.49 47.13 13.30
C ILE A 180 1.41 46.78 11.80
N PRO A 181 0.31 46.19 11.31
CA PRO A 181 0.16 45.84 9.90
C PRO A 181 0.06 47.09 9.04
N VAL A 182 0.88 47.15 8.00
CA VAL A 182 0.92 48.25 7.02
C VAL A 182 0.75 47.65 5.62
N GLU A 183 -0.03 48.33 4.78
CA GLU A 183 -0.20 47.96 3.38
C GLU A 183 0.93 48.54 2.53
N VAL A 184 1.58 47.67 1.76
CA VAL A 184 2.69 48.04 0.89
C VAL A 184 2.44 47.49 -0.51
N ALA A 185 2.52 48.35 -1.53
CA ALA A 185 2.54 47.93 -2.92
C ALA A 185 3.90 47.30 -3.26
N LEU A 186 3.90 46.05 -3.70
CA LEU A 186 5.14 45.33 -4.04
C LEU A 186 5.69 45.79 -5.39
N PRO A 187 6.98 46.16 -5.48
CA PRO A 187 7.60 46.54 -6.75
C PRO A 187 7.60 45.33 -7.72
N GLY A 188 7.24 45.57 -8.97
CA GLY A 188 7.23 44.56 -10.05
C GLY A 188 5.85 44.00 -10.41
N CYS A 189 4.96 43.77 -9.43
CA CYS A 189 3.59 43.28 -9.71
C CYS A 189 2.48 44.26 -9.35
N GLY A 190 2.76 45.30 -8.56
CA GLY A 190 1.78 46.33 -8.18
C GLY A 190 0.71 45.88 -7.17
N HIS A 191 0.74 44.61 -6.74
CA HIS A 191 -0.18 44.09 -5.73
C HIS A 191 0.15 44.62 -4.33
N VAL A 192 -0.90 44.84 -3.53
CA VAL A 192 -0.79 45.29 -2.14
C VAL A 192 -0.64 44.10 -1.21
N ALA A 193 0.41 44.10 -0.39
CA ALA A 193 0.65 43.10 0.64
C ALA A 193 0.61 43.74 2.04
N THR A 194 -0.08 43.09 2.98
CA THR A 194 -0.12 43.50 4.38
C THR A 194 1.09 42.90 5.11
N VAL A 195 1.97 43.76 5.63
CA VAL A 195 3.20 43.34 6.32
C VAL A 195 3.38 44.11 7.62
N PRO A 196 4.02 43.54 8.66
CA PRO A 196 4.34 44.30 9.85
C PRO A 196 5.27 45.47 9.50
N CYS A 197 5.08 46.63 10.13
CA CYS A 197 5.75 47.88 9.80
C CYS A 197 7.29 47.76 9.70
N HIS A 198 7.94 46.97 10.57
CA HIS A 198 9.38 46.76 10.49
C HIS A 198 9.85 46.02 9.22
N GLU A 199 8.97 45.26 8.57
CA GLU A 199 9.22 44.62 7.26
C GLU A 199 8.79 45.51 6.08
N ALA A 200 8.09 46.62 6.31
CA ALA A 200 7.54 47.45 5.24
C ALA A 200 8.64 48.00 4.31
N ALA A 201 9.79 48.38 4.86
CA ALA A 201 10.94 48.82 4.08
C ALA A 201 11.50 47.69 3.18
N ALA A 202 11.63 46.47 3.70
CA ALA A 202 12.10 45.32 2.93
C ALA A 202 11.10 44.90 1.84
N ALA A 203 9.80 44.99 2.12
CA ALA A 203 8.74 44.74 1.16
C ALA A 203 8.76 45.77 0.00
N ARG A 204 9.03 47.05 0.29
CA ARG A 204 9.18 48.12 -0.72
C ARG A 204 10.37 47.93 -1.66
N VAL A 205 11.39 47.19 -1.23
CA VAL A 205 12.61 46.89 -2.02
C VAL A 205 12.47 45.55 -2.78
N GLY A 206 11.34 44.85 -2.65
CA GLY A 206 11.05 43.64 -3.43
C GLY A 206 11.64 42.35 -2.86
N GLN A 207 12.07 42.33 -1.60
CA GLN A 207 12.57 41.12 -0.94
C GLN A 207 11.46 40.14 -0.53
N LYS A 208 10.19 40.54 -0.65
CA LYS A 208 9.02 39.71 -0.31
C LYS A 208 8.24 39.36 -1.58
N GLY A 209 8.05 38.06 -1.83
CA GLY A 209 7.27 37.57 -2.97
C GLY A 209 5.77 37.83 -2.82
N CYS A 210 5.10 38.11 -3.94
CA CYS A 210 3.65 38.28 -3.97
C CYS A 210 2.92 36.93 -4.00
N THR A 211 1.97 36.73 -3.09
CA THR A 211 1.17 35.48 -2.97
C THR A 211 -0.24 35.58 -3.57
N VAL A 212 -0.58 36.72 -4.19
CA VAL A 212 -1.88 36.91 -4.86
C VAL A 212 -2.04 35.87 -5.97
N GLN A 213 -3.19 35.20 -6.02
CA GLN A 213 -3.51 34.20 -7.02
C GLN A 213 -3.84 34.87 -8.36
N VAL A 214 -3.15 34.47 -9.42
CA VAL A 214 -3.35 34.97 -10.78
C VAL A 214 -3.58 33.81 -11.75
N ASP A 215 -4.47 34.02 -12.71
CA ASP A 215 -4.72 33.07 -13.80
C ASP A 215 -3.62 33.22 -14.87
N VAL A 216 -2.98 32.12 -15.24
CA VAL A 216 -1.92 32.04 -16.25
C VAL A 216 -2.29 31.02 -17.31
N GLU A 217 -2.27 31.40 -18.59
CA GLU A 217 -2.40 30.45 -19.71
C GLU A 217 -1.05 29.78 -19.99
N MET A 218 -0.99 28.46 -19.87
CA MET A 218 0.23 27.69 -20.08
C MET A 218 0.65 27.69 -21.56
N PRO A 219 1.86 28.15 -21.92
CA PRO A 219 2.27 28.30 -23.32
C PRO A 219 2.31 27.00 -24.13
N ALA A 220 2.68 25.88 -23.48
CA ALA A 220 2.84 24.60 -24.16
C ALA A 220 1.53 23.84 -24.37
N CYS A 221 0.61 23.86 -23.40
CA CYS A 221 -0.62 23.07 -23.44
C CYS A 221 -1.91 23.89 -23.54
N GLY A 222 -1.86 25.22 -23.43
CA GLY A 222 -3.01 26.12 -23.55
C GLY A 222 -3.98 26.11 -22.37
N HIS A 223 -3.71 25.33 -21.31
CA HIS A 223 -4.55 25.30 -20.12
C HIS A 223 -4.36 26.53 -19.24
N THR A 224 -5.44 27.07 -18.68
CA THR A 224 -5.39 28.12 -17.65
C THR A 224 -5.16 27.49 -16.26
N VAL A 225 -4.16 27.99 -15.55
CA VAL A 225 -3.78 27.52 -14.20
C VAL A 225 -3.78 28.70 -13.23
N ARG A 226 -4.23 28.47 -11.99
CA ARG A 226 -4.16 29.42 -10.89
C ARG A 226 -2.86 29.22 -10.13
N VAL A 227 -2.02 30.25 -10.10
CA VAL A 227 -0.71 30.22 -9.43
C VAL A 227 -0.50 31.50 -8.62
N ALA A 228 0.36 31.45 -7.62
CA ALA A 228 0.76 32.65 -6.90
C ALA A 228 1.57 33.58 -7.83
N CYS A 229 1.43 34.90 -7.67
CA CYS A 229 2.05 35.88 -8.56
C CYS A 229 3.59 35.78 -8.61
N ASN A 230 4.24 35.38 -7.51
CA ASN A 230 5.68 35.08 -7.47
C ASN A 230 6.06 33.83 -8.28
N GLU A 231 5.15 32.87 -8.46
CA GLU A 231 5.34 31.64 -9.24
C GLU A 231 4.96 31.81 -10.71
N ARG A 232 4.37 32.95 -11.09
CA ARG A 232 3.95 33.25 -12.47
C ARG A 232 5.09 33.09 -13.49
N ALA A 233 6.30 33.57 -13.16
CA ALA A 233 7.46 33.46 -14.03
C ALA A 233 7.84 31.98 -14.26
N HIS A 234 7.98 31.22 -13.17
CA HIS A 234 8.29 29.79 -13.22
C HIS A 234 7.23 28.97 -13.97
N ALA A 235 5.94 29.29 -13.80
CA ALA A 235 4.84 28.64 -14.52
C ALA A 235 4.90 28.90 -16.03
N LEU A 236 5.29 30.10 -16.46
CA LEU A 236 5.48 30.42 -17.88
C LEU A 236 6.78 29.83 -18.44
N GLU A 237 7.79 29.62 -17.60
CA GLU A 237 9.10 29.12 -18.00
C GLU A 237 9.13 27.61 -18.21
N ASN A 238 8.40 26.86 -17.38
CA ASN A 238 8.45 25.41 -17.41
C ASN A 238 7.24 24.79 -18.15
N PRO A 239 7.44 24.17 -19.34
CA PRO A 239 6.36 23.58 -20.13
C PRO A 239 5.70 22.36 -19.45
N THR A 240 6.33 21.81 -18.41
CA THR A 240 5.85 20.65 -17.66
C THR A 240 5.15 21.03 -16.35
N PHE A 241 5.02 22.33 -16.05
CA PHE A 241 4.46 22.80 -14.78
C PHE A 241 2.94 22.61 -14.66
N CYS A 242 2.23 22.35 -15.77
CA CYS A 242 0.77 22.30 -15.77
C CYS A 242 0.22 21.22 -14.82
N PRO A 243 -0.49 21.60 -13.73
CA PRO A 243 -1.05 20.67 -12.75
C PRO A 243 -2.49 20.24 -13.09
N GLN A 244 -3.04 20.72 -14.22
CA GLN A 244 -4.39 20.36 -14.62
C GLN A 244 -4.52 18.84 -14.82
N ARG A 245 -5.75 18.35 -14.62
CA ARG A 245 -6.20 16.99 -14.93
C ARG A 245 -5.74 16.58 -16.34
N PRO A 246 -5.66 15.28 -16.65
CA PRO A 246 -5.11 14.81 -17.92
C PRO A 246 -5.70 15.57 -19.10
N CYS A 247 -4.87 15.79 -20.12
CA CYS A 247 -5.12 16.70 -21.23
C CYS A 247 -6.38 16.40 -22.09
N GLY A 248 -7.20 15.41 -21.74
CA GLY A 248 -8.42 15.05 -22.45
C GLY A 248 -8.19 14.50 -23.87
N ALA A 249 -6.94 14.36 -24.30
CA ALA A 249 -6.62 13.88 -25.64
C ALA A 249 -7.14 12.45 -25.85
N LEU A 250 -7.80 12.22 -26.98
CA LEU A 250 -8.22 10.89 -27.41
C LEU A 250 -7.02 10.08 -27.88
N LEU A 251 -6.76 8.97 -27.21
CA LEU A 251 -5.75 7.99 -27.59
C LEU A 251 -6.19 7.24 -28.86
N GLY A 252 -5.26 6.58 -29.55
CA GLY A 252 -5.58 5.75 -30.73
C GLY A 252 -6.57 4.59 -30.48
N CYS A 253 -6.91 4.31 -29.21
CA CYS A 253 -7.97 3.37 -28.82
C CYS A 253 -9.36 4.02 -28.64
N GLY A 254 -9.50 5.33 -28.87
CA GLY A 254 -10.74 6.10 -28.65
C GLY A 254 -11.01 6.48 -27.19
N HIS A 255 -10.14 6.11 -26.24
CA HIS A 255 -10.25 6.53 -24.84
C HIS A 255 -9.51 7.86 -24.60
N GLU A 256 -10.06 8.69 -23.73
CA GLU A 256 -9.38 9.88 -23.22
C GLU A 256 -8.17 9.51 -22.36
N CYS A 257 -7.13 10.34 -22.42
CA CYS A 257 -5.93 10.19 -21.62
C CYS A 257 -6.28 10.15 -20.12
N SER A 258 -5.79 9.12 -19.41
CA SER A 258 -5.96 8.93 -17.96
C SER A 258 -4.70 9.29 -17.16
N GLY A 259 -3.79 10.10 -17.72
CA GLY A 259 -2.58 10.54 -17.02
C GLY A 259 -2.89 11.31 -15.73
N GLU A 260 -1.93 11.37 -14.79
CA GLU A 260 -2.15 12.03 -13.50
C GLU A 260 -2.32 13.55 -13.63
N HIS A 261 -1.45 14.21 -14.40
CA HIS A 261 -1.55 15.62 -14.73
C HIS A 261 -0.93 15.94 -16.10
N CYS A 262 -1.40 17.01 -16.74
CA CYS A 262 -0.98 17.42 -18.10
C CYS A 262 0.54 17.60 -18.21
N GLY A 263 1.18 18.20 -17.21
CA GLY A 263 2.64 18.39 -17.16
C GLY A 263 3.45 17.10 -17.26
N GLY A 264 3.00 16.03 -16.60
CA GLY A 264 3.64 14.71 -16.66
C GLY A 264 3.49 14.07 -18.04
N CYS A 265 2.34 14.28 -18.70
CA CYS A 265 2.15 13.84 -20.09
C CYS A 265 3.13 14.54 -21.04
N VAL A 266 3.24 15.87 -20.96
CA VAL A 266 4.15 16.67 -21.79
C VAL A 266 5.61 16.25 -21.57
N GLN A 267 6.01 16.04 -20.31
CA GLN A 267 7.36 15.58 -19.98
C GLN A 267 7.68 14.23 -20.65
N LYS A 268 6.78 13.25 -20.58
CA LYS A 268 6.99 11.93 -21.20
C LYS A 268 7.07 12.00 -22.72
N VAL A 269 6.25 12.84 -23.36
CA VAL A 269 6.29 13.08 -24.81
C VAL A 269 7.64 13.69 -25.22
N LEU A 270 8.14 14.68 -24.46
CA LEU A 270 9.45 15.31 -24.70
C LEU A 270 10.62 14.34 -24.51
N ILE A 271 10.55 13.43 -23.52
CA ILE A 271 11.61 12.43 -23.29
C ILE A 271 11.67 11.42 -24.44
N ARG A 272 10.51 10.89 -24.88
CA ARG A 272 10.45 9.89 -25.96
C ARG A 272 10.84 10.46 -27.31
N ASN A 273 10.41 11.69 -27.59
CA ASN A 273 10.62 12.36 -28.88
C ASN A 273 11.72 13.44 -28.78
N TYR A 274 12.72 13.24 -27.91
CA TYR A 274 13.76 14.23 -27.65
C TYR A 274 14.52 14.66 -28.93
N GLN A 275 14.83 13.70 -29.81
CA GLN A 275 15.52 13.97 -31.07
C GLN A 275 14.70 14.87 -32.02
N ASP A 276 13.37 14.72 -32.05
CA ASP A 276 12.51 15.47 -32.96
C ASP A 276 12.06 16.81 -32.38
N LEU A 277 11.81 16.86 -31.08
CA LEU A 277 11.24 18.02 -30.40
C LEU A 277 12.31 18.96 -29.85
N VAL A 278 13.40 18.43 -29.29
CA VAL A 278 14.46 19.24 -28.68
C VAL A 278 15.62 19.43 -29.65
N GLU A 279 16.24 18.35 -30.13
CA GLU A 279 17.33 18.47 -31.12
C GLU A 279 16.82 18.94 -32.48
N GLY A 280 15.60 18.55 -32.87
CA GLY A 280 14.95 19.04 -34.07
C GLY A 280 14.68 20.54 -34.05
N TRP A 281 14.28 21.10 -32.91
CA TRP A 281 14.18 22.55 -32.74
C TRP A 281 15.54 23.22 -32.80
N LEU A 282 16.54 22.70 -32.08
CA LEU A 282 17.92 23.22 -32.10
C LEU A 282 18.50 23.27 -33.51
N ARG A 283 18.26 22.25 -34.35
CA ARG A 283 18.76 22.20 -35.73
C ARG A 283 18.00 23.10 -36.72
N SER A 284 16.73 23.38 -36.48
CA SER A 284 15.86 24.01 -37.49
C SER A 284 15.42 25.44 -37.16
N GLN A 285 15.34 25.81 -35.88
CA GLN A 285 14.80 27.09 -35.45
C GLN A 285 15.68 27.82 -34.42
N ALA A 286 16.67 27.17 -33.82
CA ALA A 286 17.65 27.86 -32.97
C ALA A 286 18.80 28.44 -33.82
N PRO A 287 19.27 29.66 -33.55
CA PRO A 287 20.49 30.19 -34.16
C PRO A 287 21.72 29.37 -33.79
N ALA A 288 22.73 29.35 -34.66
CA ALA A 288 23.99 28.62 -34.43
C ALA A 288 24.65 28.97 -33.08
N THR A 289 24.54 30.24 -32.66
CA THR A 289 25.06 30.72 -31.37
C THR A 289 24.43 30.03 -30.16
N ILE A 290 23.16 29.64 -30.25
CA ILE A 290 22.42 28.92 -29.19
C ILE A 290 22.77 27.44 -29.19
N GLN A 291 22.93 26.86 -30.38
CA GLN A 291 23.39 25.48 -30.53
C GLN A 291 24.79 25.31 -29.92
N GLU A 292 25.73 26.22 -30.23
CA GLU A 292 27.08 26.23 -29.67
C GLU A 292 27.11 26.49 -28.15
N ALA A 293 26.20 27.33 -27.63
CA ALA A 293 26.08 27.59 -26.20
C ALA A 293 25.57 26.35 -25.44
N TRP A 294 24.59 25.65 -26.01
CA TRP A 294 24.09 24.40 -25.49
C TRP A 294 25.16 23.29 -25.53
N ASP A 295 25.89 23.16 -26.64
CA ASP A 295 26.94 22.16 -26.80
C ASP A 295 28.11 22.38 -25.81
N ARG A 296 28.51 23.63 -25.57
CA ARG A 296 29.49 23.99 -24.53
C ARG A 296 29.03 23.59 -23.12
N GLN A 297 27.78 23.87 -22.78
CA GLN A 297 27.21 23.49 -21.47
C GLN A 297 27.10 21.96 -21.32
N GLN A 298 26.90 21.23 -22.42
CA GLN A 298 26.98 19.77 -22.43
C GLN A 298 28.39 19.28 -22.13
N GLN A 299 29.42 19.88 -22.74
CA GLN A 299 30.83 19.53 -22.58
C GLN A 299 31.38 19.85 -21.17
N ASP A 300 31.04 21.00 -20.60
CA ASP A 300 31.54 21.41 -19.27
C ASP A 300 31.04 20.48 -18.14
N HIS A 301 29.85 19.91 -18.28
CA HIS A 301 29.32 18.97 -17.28
C HIS A 301 30.03 17.61 -17.28
N PHE A 302 30.68 17.21 -18.38
CA PHE A 302 31.55 16.02 -18.41
C PHE A 302 32.91 16.26 -17.74
N ARG A 303 33.28 17.52 -17.43
CA ARG A 303 34.51 17.88 -16.72
C ARG A 303 34.38 17.93 -15.19
N VAL A 304 33.17 17.97 -14.62
CA VAL A 304 32.93 18.16 -13.17
C VAL A 304 32.46 16.86 -12.47
N VAL A 305 33.01 15.70 -12.84
CA VAL A 305 32.93 14.50 -11.99
C VAL A 305 34.24 14.39 -11.21
N PRO A 306 34.28 14.72 -9.90
CA PRO A 306 35.48 14.52 -9.11
C PRO A 306 35.70 13.01 -8.91
N LEU A 307 36.90 12.54 -9.22
CA LEU A 307 37.46 11.29 -8.71
C LEU A 307 37.55 11.39 -7.19
N GLY A 308 36.56 10.88 -6.45
CA GLY A 308 36.68 10.71 -5.00
C GLY A 308 35.37 10.77 -4.22
N ALA A 309 34.63 9.67 -4.19
CA ALA A 309 33.75 9.30 -3.07
C ALA A 309 33.40 7.80 -3.18
N ALA A 310 34.34 6.95 -2.75
CA ALA A 310 34.03 5.56 -2.45
C ALA A 310 33.26 5.52 -1.12
N GLY A 311 31.93 5.55 -1.20
CA GLY A 311 31.02 5.27 -0.09
C GLY A 311 30.31 3.95 -0.37
N SER A 312 30.54 2.97 0.49
CA SER A 312 29.98 1.62 0.47
C SER A 312 28.46 1.63 0.59
N GLY A 313 27.79 1.25 -0.51
CA GLY A 313 26.35 0.96 -0.54
C GLY A 313 26.09 -0.15 -1.55
N SER A 314 26.03 -1.40 -1.06
CA SER A 314 25.70 -2.57 -1.87
C SER A 314 24.25 -2.53 -2.31
N GLY A 315 24.02 -2.10 -3.55
CA GLY A 315 22.75 -2.20 -4.27
C GLY A 315 23.03 -2.60 -5.71
N SER A 316 22.96 -3.91 -5.99
CA SER A 316 23.05 -4.48 -7.33
C SER A 316 21.90 -4.00 -8.22
N GLY A 317 22.23 -3.10 -9.14
CA GLY A 317 21.33 -2.63 -10.20
C GLY A 317 22.14 -2.20 -11.41
N SER A 318 22.39 -3.13 -12.32
CA SER A 318 23.02 -2.88 -13.62
C SER A 318 22.09 -2.02 -14.48
N GLY A 319 22.48 -0.77 -14.73
CA GLY A 319 21.73 0.15 -15.59
C GLY A 319 22.55 1.36 -15.99
N SER A 320 23.29 1.24 -17.09
CA SER A 320 24.02 2.32 -17.76
C SER A 320 23.04 3.43 -18.20
N GLY A 321 22.92 4.49 -17.41
CA GLY A 321 21.95 5.57 -17.63
C GLY A 321 22.38 6.55 -18.72
N SER A 322 22.17 6.22 -20.00
CA SER A 322 22.21 7.16 -21.13
C SER A 322 20.81 7.63 -21.55
N GLY A 323 19.89 7.81 -20.60
CA GLY A 323 18.50 8.19 -20.89
C GLY A 323 18.33 9.65 -21.33
N SER A 324 17.32 9.92 -22.17
CA SER A 324 16.94 11.28 -22.60
C SER A 324 16.35 12.15 -21.48
N GLY A 325 15.98 11.57 -20.33
CA GLY A 325 15.38 12.25 -19.18
C GLY A 325 16.29 13.29 -18.50
N PRO A 326 17.51 12.92 -18.06
CA PRO A 326 18.49 13.86 -17.53
C PRO A 326 18.87 14.98 -18.53
N LYS A 327 18.96 14.67 -19.83
CA LYS A 327 19.24 15.66 -20.88
C LYS A 327 18.12 16.68 -21.02
N LEU A 328 16.86 16.23 -21.01
CA LEU A 328 15.70 17.13 -21.05
C LEU A 328 15.67 18.06 -19.84
N ARG A 329 15.92 17.55 -18.63
CA ARG A 329 15.98 18.40 -17.42
C ARG A 329 17.00 19.53 -17.57
N ARG A 330 18.22 19.20 -18.02
CA ARG A 330 19.28 20.18 -18.28
C ARG A 330 18.88 21.20 -19.35
N PHE A 331 18.19 20.76 -20.40
CA PHE A 331 17.73 21.63 -21.47
C PHE A 331 16.66 22.62 -20.98
N LEU A 332 15.71 22.16 -20.17
CA LEU A 332 14.72 23.04 -19.56
C LEU A 332 15.37 24.05 -18.60
N THR A 333 16.39 23.64 -17.84
CA THR A 333 17.19 24.57 -17.01
C THR A 333 17.96 25.59 -17.84
N PHE A 334 18.57 25.18 -18.96
CA PHE A 334 19.25 26.09 -19.89
C PHE A 334 18.30 27.18 -20.45
N LEU A 335 17.03 26.84 -20.66
CA LEU A 335 16.01 27.80 -21.11
C LEU A 335 15.45 28.67 -19.98
N SER A 336 15.63 28.30 -18.70
CA SER A 336 15.14 29.08 -17.54
C SER A 336 16.20 29.99 -16.92
N ASP A 337 17.48 29.68 -17.05
CA ASP A 337 18.56 30.50 -16.49
C ASP A 337 18.74 31.81 -17.27
N ALA A 338 19.20 32.88 -16.60
CA ALA A 338 19.48 34.21 -17.19
C ALA A 338 20.60 34.23 -18.27
N GLY A 339 20.98 33.07 -18.80
CA GLY A 339 21.96 32.87 -19.85
C GLY A 339 21.35 32.94 -21.27
N PRO A 340 22.12 32.55 -22.29
CA PRO A 340 21.74 32.70 -23.70
C PRO A 340 20.48 31.91 -24.09
N GLY A 341 20.12 30.85 -23.37
CA GLY A 341 18.91 30.06 -23.62
C GLY A 341 17.60 30.79 -23.29
N ALA A 342 17.58 31.67 -22.28
CA ALA A 342 16.36 32.37 -21.84
C ALA A 342 15.75 33.26 -22.93
N ALA A 343 16.58 33.90 -23.77
CA ALA A 343 16.12 34.76 -24.85
C ALA A 343 15.30 34.02 -25.93
N TYR A 344 15.50 32.71 -26.08
CA TYR A 344 14.85 31.89 -27.11
C TYR A 344 13.76 30.97 -26.58
N ARG A 345 13.44 31.08 -25.28
CA ARG A 345 12.39 30.30 -24.62
C ARG A 345 11.02 30.43 -25.30
N THR A 346 10.61 31.65 -25.65
CA THR A 346 9.31 31.91 -26.29
C THR A 346 9.21 31.24 -27.67
N SER A 347 10.32 31.18 -28.41
CA SER A 347 10.41 30.46 -29.69
C SER A 347 10.22 28.96 -29.50
N PHE A 348 10.90 28.36 -28.52
CA PHE A 348 10.74 26.94 -28.19
C PHE A 348 9.31 26.61 -27.73
N MET A 349 8.69 27.44 -26.89
CA MET A 349 7.31 27.21 -26.44
C MET A 349 6.30 27.27 -27.58
N SER A 350 6.47 28.20 -28.52
CA SER A 350 5.63 28.32 -29.72
C SER A 350 5.78 27.08 -30.62
N PHE A 351 7.01 26.61 -30.81
CA PHE A 351 7.30 25.37 -31.54
C PHE A 351 6.62 24.14 -30.90
N LEU A 352 6.66 24.03 -29.57
CA LEU A 352 5.97 22.94 -28.86
C LEU A 352 4.45 23.02 -29.01
N LYS A 353 3.85 24.20 -28.85
CA LYS A 353 2.40 24.41 -28.99
C LYS A 353 1.89 23.92 -30.35
N GLY A 354 2.64 24.14 -31.44
CA GLY A 354 2.28 23.68 -32.78
C GLY A 354 2.49 22.19 -33.06
N ARG A 355 3.35 21.50 -32.30
CA ARG A 355 3.70 20.08 -32.56
C ARG A 355 3.11 19.09 -31.56
N LEU A 356 2.84 19.49 -30.32
CA LEU A 356 2.27 18.60 -29.29
C LEU A 356 1.00 17.86 -29.75
N PRO A 357 0.06 18.47 -30.50
CA PRO A 357 -1.10 17.75 -31.05
C PRO A 357 -0.75 16.57 -31.96
N ARG A 358 0.39 16.63 -32.69
CA ARG A 358 0.83 15.56 -33.60
C ARG A 358 1.31 14.31 -32.86
N TYR A 359 1.73 14.47 -31.61
CA TYR A 359 2.21 13.38 -30.75
C TYR A 359 1.11 12.84 -29.81
N ALA A 360 -0.17 13.10 -30.12
CA ALA A 360 -1.31 12.47 -29.43
C ALA A 360 -1.24 10.92 -29.42
N SER A 361 -0.61 10.33 -30.44
CA SER A 361 -0.34 8.88 -30.53
C SER A 361 0.84 8.40 -29.67
N SER A 362 1.69 9.31 -29.17
CA SER A 362 2.86 9.00 -28.32
C SER A 362 2.53 8.93 -26.82
N HIS A 363 1.26 9.15 -26.47
CA HIS A 363 0.76 8.94 -25.12
C HIS A 363 0.99 7.49 -24.67
N GLU A 364 1.03 7.27 -23.35
CA GLU A 364 1.13 5.92 -22.79
C GLU A 364 -0.07 5.06 -23.20
N ARG A 365 0.15 3.73 -23.21
CA ARG A 365 -0.94 2.77 -23.46
C ARG A 365 -2.08 3.06 -22.49
N CYS A 366 -3.31 3.00 -23.00
CA CYS A 366 -4.49 3.22 -22.19
C CYS A 366 -4.51 2.23 -21.00
N THR A 367 -4.53 2.76 -19.79
CA THR A 367 -4.56 1.97 -18.56
C THR A 367 -5.97 1.57 -18.13
N ARG A 368 -7.02 2.02 -18.85
CA ARG A 368 -8.39 1.58 -18.61
C ARG A 368 -8.50 0.07 -18.81
N LEU A 369 -9.26 -0.58 -17.95
CA LEU A 369 -9.56 -2.00 -18.07
C LEU A 369 -10.57 -2.21 -19.21
N CYS A 370 -10.38 -3.26 -19.98
CA CYS A 370 -11.33 -3.68 -21.00
C CYS A 370 -12.51 -4.37 -20.31
N GLU A 371 -13.75 -3.89 -20.49
CA GLU A 371 -14.95 -4.44 -19.82
C GLU A 371 -15.78 -5.36 -20.73
N LYS A 372 -15.25 -5.72 -21.91
CA LYS A 372 -15.95 -6.59 -22.87
C LYS A 372 -16.26 -7.96 -22.26
N MET A 373 -17.48 -8.44 -22.49
CA MET A 373 -17.91 -9.78 -22.08
C MET A 373 -17.24 -10.84 -22.95
N LEU A 374 -16.46 -11.72 -22.32
CA LEU A 374 -15.83 -12.86 -22.98
C LEU A 374 -16.87 -13.95 -23.27
N VAL A 375 -16.51 -14.88 -24.16
CA VAL A 375 -17.33 -16.06 -24.52
C VAL A 375 -17.80 -16.86 -23.30
N CYS A 376 -17.02 -16.87 -22.23
CA CYS A 376 -17.36 -17.54 -20.99
C CYS A 376 -18.35 -16.78 -20.07
N GLY A 377 -18.82 -15.60 -20.47
CA GLY A 377 -19.66 -14.71 -19.66
C GLY A 377 -18.90 -13.89 -18.60
N HIS A 378 -17.57 -14.00 -18.53
CA HIS A 378 -16.76 -13.15 -17.65
C HIS A 378 -16.34 -11.86 -18.37
N GLN A 379 -16.32 -10.75 -17.64
CA GLN A 379 -15.72 -9.51 -18.13
C GLN A 379 -14.20 -9.68 -18.30
N CYS A 380 -13.68 -9.13 -19.39
CA CYS A 380 -12.25 -8.92 -19.54
C CYS A 380 -11.75 -8.04 -18.38
N ARG A 381 -10.49 -8.22 -17.98
CA ARG A 381 -9.83 -7.39 -16.94
C ARG A 381 -8.40 -7.04 -17.34
N SER A 382 -8.06 -7.17 -18.61
CA SER A 382 -6.78 -6.68 -19.13
C SER A 382 -6.86 -5.18 -19.40
N THR A 383 -5.69 -4.53 -19.44
CA THR A 383 -5.58 -3.15 -19.93
C THR A 383 -6.05 -3.06 -21.39
N CYS A 384 -6.58 -1.91 -21.78
CA CYS A 384 -7.05 -1.65 -23.13
C CYS A 384 -6.00 -2.04 -24.18
N HIS A 385 -6.40 -2.87 -25.13
CA HIS A 385 -5.52 -3.53 -26.09
C HIS A 385 -5.80 -3.11 -27.54
N LEU A 386 -6.07 -1.80 -27.77
CA LEU A 386 -6.03 -1.15 -29.10
C LEU A 386 -6.74 -1.90 -30.26
N GLY A 387 -7.89 -2.53 -29.98
CA GLY A 387 -8.66 -3.24 -31.01
C GLY A 387 -8.21 -4.67 -31.30
N GLU A 388 -7.14 -5.17 -30.66
CA GLU A 388 -6.83 -6.60 -30.65
C GLU A 388 -7.99 -7.40 -29.99
N PRO A 389 -8.21 -8.66 -30.36
CA PRO A 389 -9.19 -9.50 -29.69
C PRO A 389 -8.85 -9.67 -28.21
N CYS A 390 -9.86 -9.71 -27.34
CA CYS A 390 -9.64 -9.97 -25.92
C CYS A 390 -9.01 -11.36 -25.72
N GLY A 391 -8.02 -11.47 -24.84
CA GLY A 391 -7.42 -12.75 -24.47
C GLY A 391 -8.40 -13.70 -23.77
N SER A 392 -7.99 -14.96 -23.61
CA SER A 392 -8.80 -15.99 -22.94
C SER A 392 -8.94 -15.73 -21.42
N CYS A 393 -10.07 -16.15 -20.86
CA CYS A 393 -10.34 -15.99 -19.43
C CYS A 393 -9.45 -16.90 -18.58
N ARG A 394 -8.69 -16.30 -17.65
CA ARG A 394 -7.78 -17.03 -16.74
C ARG A 394 -8.41 -17.49 -15.41
N ARG A 395 -9.70 -17.22 -15.18
CA ARG A 395 -10.41 -17.73 -13.99
C ARG A 395 -10.45 -19.26 -14.03
N ARG A 396 -10.61 -19.92 -12.88
CA ARG A 396 -10.82 -21.37 -12.84
C ARG A 396 -12.13 -21.74 -13.54
N CYS A 397 -12.13 -22.84 -14.29
CA CYS A 397 -13.35 -23.33 -14.92
C CYS A 397 -14.34 -23.82 -13.86
N TRP A 398 -15.63 -23.45 -13.99
CA TRP A 398 -16.67 -23.80 -13.02
C TRP A 398 -17.22 -25.22 -13.24
N ILE A 399 -17.03 -25.80 -14.43
CA ILE A 399 -17.54 -27.13 -14.78
C ILE A 399 -16.96 -28.17 -13.82
N SER A 400 -17.86 -28.92 -13.19
CA SER A 400 -17.55 -30.01 -12.27
C SER A 400 -18.63 -31.08 -12.38
N CYS A 401 -18.29 -32.32 -12.07
CA CYS A 401 -19.25 -33.39 -11.96
C CYS A 401 -18.94 -34.25 -10.72
N PRO A 402 -19.80 -35.21 -10.36
CA PRO A 402 -19.55 -36.11 -9.23
C PRO A 402 -18.36 -37.04 -9.50
N HIS A 403 -18.19 -37.46 -10.75
CA HIS A 403 -17.11 -38.33 -11.22
C HIS A 403 -15.75 -37.64 -11.24
N HIS A 404 -15.74 -36.40 -11.73
CA HIS A 404 -14.55 -35.58 -11.86
C HIS A 404 -14.73 -34.32 -11.03
N ALA A 405 -13.81 -34.08 -10.11
CA ALA A 405 -13.69 -32.80 -9.42
C ALA A 405 -13.63 -31.61 -10.40
N MET A 406 -13.74 -30.40 -9.88
CA MET A 406 -13.75 -29.17 -10.68
C MET A 406 -12.62 -29.12 -11.70
N CYS A 407 -12.95 -28.76 -12.94
CA CYS A 407 -12.01 -28.68 -14.04
C CYS A 407 -10.82 -27.75 -13.69
N ARG A 408 -9.59 -28.27 -13.84
CA ARG A 408 -8.36 -27.54 -13.49
C ARG A 408 -7.89 -26.56 -14.57
N LYS A 409 -8.52 -26.58 -15.75
CA LYS A 409 -8.16 -25.68 -16.86
C LYS A 409 -8.65 -24.24 -16.60
N PRO A 410 -7.98 -23.23 -17.19
CA PRO A 410 -8.53 -21.89 -17.32
C PRO A 410 -9.92 -21.91 -17.94
N CYS A 411 -10.79 -21.00 -17.52
CA CYS A 411 -12.17 -20.96 -17.98
C CYS A 411 -12.26 -20.69 -19.48
N GLY A 412 -11.35 -19.89 -20.05
CA GLY A 412 -11.31 -19.62 -21.49
C GLY A 412 -10.88 -20.82 -22.33
N ASP A 413 -10.26 -21.83 -21.73
CA ASP A 413 -9.72 -22.96 -22.47
C ASP A 413 -10.79 -24.02 -22.72
N PRO A 414 -10.75 -24.70 -23.88
CA PRO A 414 -11.69 -25.76 -24.20
C PRO A 414 -11.58 -26.93 -23.20
N CYS A 415 -12.73 -27.29 -22.63
CA CYS A 415 -12.90 -28.44 -21.74
C CYS A 415 -13.84 -29.47 -22.40
N VAL A 416 -13.76 -30.70 -21.91
CA VAL A 416 -14.48 -31.85 -22.48
C VAL A 416 -15.55 -32.29 -21.47
N PRO A 417 -16.79 -32.58 -21.90
CA PRO A 417 -17.84 -33.06 -21.01
C PRO A 417 -17.52 -34.44 -20.45
N CYS A 418 -18.11 -34.76 -19.30
CA CYS A 418 -17.97 -36.08 -18.68
C CYS A 418 -18.77 -37.14 -19.46
N SER A 419 -18.13 -38.27 -19.79
CA SER A 419 -18.73 -39.40 -20.52
C SER A 419 -19.10 -40.59 -19.63
N GLU A 420 -18.91 -40.48 -18.31
CA GLU A 420 -19.33 -41.52 -17.36
C GLU A 420 -20.85 -41.52 -17.18
N ALA A 421 -21.41 -42.65 -16.75
CA ALA A 421 -22.85 -42.80 -16.53
C ALA A 421 -23.35 -41.85 -15.44
N CYS A 422 -24.49 -41.20 -15.65
CA CYS A 422 -25.07 -40.33 -14.62
C CYS A 422 -25.45 -41.12 -13.35
N ASP A 423 -25.08 -40.59 -12.19
CA ASP A 423 -25.37 -41.17 -10.87
C ASP A 423 -26.74 -40.75 -10.32
N TRP A 424 -27.58 -40.08 -11.13
CA TRP A 424 -28.91 -39.67 -10.70
C TRP A 424 -29.89 -40.86 -10.66
N THR A 425 -30.31 -41.22 -9.45
CA THR A 425 -31.19 -42.35 -9.17
C THR A 425 -32.17 -42.01 -8.03
N CYS A 426 -33.42 -42.46 -8.16
CA CYS A 426 -34.40 -42.46 -7.07
C CYS A 426 -35.33 -43.69 -7.24
N PRO A 427 -35.82 -44.28 -6.13
CA PRO A 427 -36.66 -45.48 -6.16
C PRO A 427 -37.92 -45.36 -7.03
N HIS A 428 -38.49 -44.15 -7.18
CA HIS A 428 -39.76 -43.95 -7.88
C HIS A 428 -39.64 -43.96 -9.41
N ILE A 429 -38.54 -43.45 -9.97
CA ILE A 429 -38.35 -43.26 -11.43
C ILE A 429 -37.22 -44.14 -11.98
N GLY A 430 -36.30 -44.60 -11.12
CA GLY A 430 -35.11 -45.34 -11.54
C GLY A 430 -33.89 -44.46 -11.83
N ARG A 431 -32.91 -45.02 -12.55
CA ARG A 431 -31.60 -44.40 -12.86
C ARG A 431 -31.62 -43.68 -14.21
N CYS A 432 -30.88 -42.57 -14.31
CA CYS A 432 -30.59 -41.90 -15.59
C CYS A 432 -29.59 -42.73 -16.42
N ARG A 433 -29.79 -42.86 -17.73
CA ARG A 433 -28.85 -43.58 -18.63
C ARG A 433 -28.00 -42.63 -19.47
N ALA A 434 -28.30 -41.34 -19.46
CA ALA A 434 -27.50 -40.33 -20.14
C ALA A 434 -26.08 -40.23 -19.54
N PRO A 435 -25.06 -39.89 -20.35
CA PRO A 435 -23.76 -39.50 -19.83
C PRO A 435 -23.87 -38.30 -18.88
N CYS A 436 -23.03 -38.24 -17.86
CA CYS A 436 -23.08 -37.21 -16.82
C CYS A 436 -22.96 -35.77 -17.36
N GLY A 437 -22.21 -35.58 -18.46
CA GLY A 437 -22.07 -34.29 -19.12
C GLY A 437 -23.20 -33.94 -20.09
N ALA A 438 -24.10 -34.88 -20.40
CA ALA A 438 -25.26 -34.68 -21.26
C ALA A 438 -26.47 -34.16 -20.45
N PRO A 439 -27.43 -33.48 -21.08
CA PRO A 439 -28.70 -33.16 -20.43
C PRO A 439 -29.39 -34.45 -19.97
N CYS A 440 -29.84 -34.50 -18.72
CA CYS A 440 -30.48 -35.69 -18.18
C CYS A 440 -31.81 -35.99 -18.89
N GLU A 441 -32.05 -37.28 -19.17
CA GLU A 441 -33.30 -37.78 -19.77
C GLU A 441 -34.35 -38.17 -18.72
N ARG A 442 -33.92 -38.44 -17.48
CA ARG A 442 -34.79 -38.85 -16.37
C ARG A 442 -35.74 -37.71 -15.98
N LEU A 443 -37.00 -38.06 -15.70
CA LEU A 443 -38.01 -37.13 -15.20
C LEU A 443 -37.72 -36.71 -13.74
N PRO A 444 -37.96 -35.44 -13.37
CA PRO A 444 -37.84 -34.99 -11.98
C PRO A 444 -38.80 -35.76 -11.06
N CYS A 445 -38.41 -35.93 -9.80
CA CYS A 445 -39.28 -36.49 -8.76
C CYS A 445 -39.62 -35.38 -7.76
N ASP A 446 -40.91 -35.17 -7.51
CA ASP A 446 -41.41 -34.13 -6.60
C ASP A 446 -41.66 -34.63 -5.17
N LEU A 447 -41.39 -35.92 -4.91
CA LEU A 447 -41.61 -36.51 -3.59
C LEU A 447 -40.49 -36.15 -2.61
N ARG A 448 -40.88 -35.78 -1.39
CA ARG A 448 -39.96 -35.59 -0.25
C ARG A 448 -39.23 -36.88 0.11
N CYS A 449 -37.94 -36.77 0.35
CA CYS A 449 -37.07 -37.88 0.72
C CYS A 449 -37.55 -38.59 1.99
N SER A 450 -37.50 -39.93 1.99
CA SER A 450 -37.89 -40.77 3.12
C SER A 450 -36.74 -41.07 4.10
N ARG A 451 -35.51 -40.64 3.78
CA ARG A 451 -34.35 -40.86 4.65
C ARG A 451 -34.42 -39.98 5.90
N LEU A 452 -33.87 -40.48 7.00
CA LEU A 452 -33.70 -39.73 8.23
C LEU A 452 -32.34 -39.02 8.23
N LEU A 453 -32.32 -37.78 8.73
CA LEU A 453 -31.09 -37.03 8.97
C LEU A 453 -30.41 -37.51 10.26
N SER A 454 -29.20 -37.05 10.53
CA SER A 454 -28.49 -37.37 11.78
C SER A 454 -29.20 -36.89 13.05
N CYS A 455 -30.15 -35.95 12.94
CA CYS A 455 -31.02 -35.53 14.04
C CYS A 455 -32.22 -36.47 14.28
N GLY A 456 -32.37 -37.55 13.50
CA GLY A 456 -33.47 -38.52 13.61
C GLY A 456 -34.75 -38.14 12.87
N HIS A 457 -34.88 -36.90 12.37
CA HIS A 457 -36.06 -36.43 11.63
C HIS A 457 -35.99 -36.72 10.13
N ARG A 458 -37.16 -36.79 9.48
CA ARG A 458 -37.28 -36.99 8.03
C ARG A 458 -36.66 -35.83 7.24
N CYS A 459 -35.82 -36.18 6.27
CA CYS A 459 -35.16 -35.24 5.38
C CYS A 459 -36.18 -34.27 4.73
N PRO A 460 -35.98 -32.94 4.81
CA PRO A 460 -36.86 -31.97 4.17
C PRO A 460 -36.62 -31.86 2.66
N GLY A 461 -35.59 -32.52 2.12
CA GLY A 461 -35.22 -32.42 0.72
C GLY A 461 -35.91 -33.42 -0.22
N LEU A 462 -35.65 -33.29 -1.51
CA LEU A 462 -36.23 -34.12 -2.57
C LEU A 462 -35.65 -35.54 -2.66
N CYS A 463 -36.46 -36.50 -3.14
CA CYS A 463 -35.97 -37.83 -3.49
C CYS A 463 -34.94 -37.80 -4.63
N GLY A 464 -33.84 -38.53 -4.45
CA GLY A 464 -32.77 -38.64 -5.46
C GLY A 464 -31.76 -37.51 -5.43
N GLU A 465 -31.94 -36.53 -4.53
CA GLU A 465 -30.96 -35.48 -4.25
C GLU A 465 -30.08 -35.83 -3.05
N PRO A 466 -28.86 -35.27 -2.97
CA PRO A 466 -28.03 -35.39 -1.77
C PRO A 466 -28.79 -34.74 -0.59
N CYS A 467 -28.98 -35.51 0.49
CA CYS A 467 -29.69 -35.03 1.66
C CYS A 467 -28.93 -33.85 2.31
N PRO A 468 -29.58 -32.74 2.63
CA PRO A 468 -28.93 -31.62 3.29
C PRO A 468 -28.51 -32.00 4.72
N PRO A 469 -27.54 -31.28 5.31
CA PRO A 469 -27.17 -31.43 6.72
C PRO A 469 -28.35 -31.24 7.68
N ALA A 470 -28.26 -31.82 8.88
CA ALA A 470 -29.29 -31.70 9.93
C ALA A 470 -29.63 -30.24 10.32
N ALA A 471 -28.73 -29.29 10.05
CA ALA A 471 -28.95 -27.86 10.27
C ALA A 471 -30.10 -27.27 9.42
N TYR A 472 -30.49 -27.92 8.32
CA TYR A 472 -31.61 -27.49 7.47
C TYR A 472 -32.93 -28.20 7.82
N CYS A 473 -32.97 -28.93 8.95
CA CYS A 473 -34.18 -29.61 9.40
C CYS A 473 -35.24 -28.59 9.82
N VAL A 474 -36.48 -28.81 9.38
CA VAL A 474 -37.64 -27.95 9.70
C VAL A 474 -38.44 -28.44 10.92
N HIS A 475 -37.94 -29.44 11.66
CA HIS A 475 -38.60 -29.86 12.90
C HIS A 475 -38.42 -28.76 13.97
N PRO A 476 -39.47 -28.39 14.74
CA PRO A 476 -39.39 -27.31 15.74
C PRO A 476 -38.23 -27.47 16.73
N ASP A 477 -37.95 -28.70 17.16
CA ASP A 477 -36.83 -29.01 18.07
C ASP A 477 -35.46 -28.77 17.43
N CYS A 478 -35.35 -28.91 16.11
CA CYS A 478 -34.10 -28.64 15.40
C CYS A 478 -33.97 -27.16 15.02
N LEU A 479 -35.08 -26.49 14.68
CA LEU A 479 -35.09 -25.07 14.31
C LEU A 479 -34.68 -24.16 15.47
N SER A 480 -35.04 -24.52 16.70
CA SER A 480 -34.60 -23.81 17.92
C SER A 480 -33.08 -23.85 18.14
N HIS A 481 -32.40 -24.88 17.63
CA HIS A 481 -30.95 -25.06 17.73
C HIS A 481 -30.20 -24.71 16.44
N ALA A 482 -30.93 -24.33 15.37
CA ALA A 482 -30.33 -23.94 14.11
C ALA A 482 -29.66 -22.56 14.24
N ALA A 483 -28.53 -22.37 13.55
CA ALA A 483 -27.86 -21.07 13.51
C ALA A 483 -28.79 -20.03 12.86
N ASP A 484 -28.82 -18.81 13.41
CA ASP A 484 -29.67 -17.71 12.93
C ASP A 484 -29.51 -17.49 11.42
N ARG A 485 -28.27 -17.57 10.90
CA ARG A 485 -27.99 -17.44 9.46
C ARG A 485 -28.74 -18.45 8.56
N ILE A 486 -28.98 -19.66 9.06
CA ILE A 486 -29.68 -20.71 8.31
C ILE A 486 -31.19 -20.56 8.52
N ARG A 487 -31.64 -20.29 9.75
CA ARG A 487 -33.05 -20.09 10.10
C ARG A 487 -33.65 -18.90 9.35
N ASP A 488 -32.94 -17.78 9.32
CA ASP A 488 -33.40 -16.53 8.74
C ASP A 488 -33.16 -16.48 7.21
N GLN A 489 -32.62 -17.54 6.62
CA GLN A 489 -32.45 -17.62 5.19
C GLN A 489 -33.81 -17.63 4.48
N MET A 490 -34.01 -16.71 3.54
CA MET A 490 -35.19 -16.70 2.66
C MET A 490 -35.13 -17.88 1.69
N VAL A 491 -36.02 -18.84 1.87
CA VAL A 491 -36.08 -20.10 1.10
C VAL A 491 -37.21 -20.09 0.07
N ASP A 492 -38.27 -19.32 0.31
CA ASP A 492 -39.34 -19.08 -0.65
C ASP A 492 -39.25 -17.64 -1.14
N GLN A 493 -38.92 -17.45 -2.41
CA GLN A 493 -38.85 -16.11 -3.00
C GLN A 493 -40.21 -15.62 -3.51
N VAL A 494 -41.19 -16.51 -3.66
CA VAL A 494 -42.54 -16.18 -4.12
C VAL A 494 -43.36 -15.68 -2.92
N MET A 495 -43.32 -16.40 -1.81
CA MET A 495 -44.06 -16.05 -0.59
C MET A 495 -43.23 -15.28 0.45
N LEU A 496 -41.95 -15.00 0.15
CA LEU A 496 -41.02 -14.29 1.03
C LEU A 496 -40.85 -14.94 2.42
N ARG A 497 -40.91 -16.26 2.49
CA ARG A 497 -40.79 -17.03 3.74
C ARG A 497 -39.34 -17.44 4.03
N SER A 498 -38.97 -17.38 5.30
CA SER A 498 -37.70 -17.89 5.81
C SER A 498 -37.76 -19.39 6.14
N LEU A 499 -36.61 -20.04 6.30
CA LEU A 499 -36.56 -21.45 6.72
C LEU A 499 -37.22 -21.67 8.09
N GLY A 500 -37.06 -20.72 9.02
CA GLY A 500 -37.66 -20.78 10.36
C GLY A 500 -39.18 -20.72 10.38
N GLU A 501 -39.80 -20.26 9.30
CA GLU A 501 -41.26 -20.18 9.14
C GLU A 501 -41.85 -21.43 8.45
N LEU A 502 -41.02 -22.39 8.05
CA LEU A 502 -41.49 -23.62 7.39
C LEU A 502 -41.86 -24.68 8.42
N THR A 503 -42.98 -25.35 8.14
CA THR A 503 -43.45 -26.52 8.89
C THR A 503 -43.08 -27.82 8.17
N PRO A 504 -43.09 -28.98 8.86
CA PRO A 504 -42.94 -30.28 8.21
C PRO A 504 -43.95 -30.54 7.08
N GLU A 505 -45.16 -29.99 7.19
CA GLU A 505 -46.23 -30.08 6.20
C GLU A 505 -45.92 -29.25 4.94
N ASP A 506 -45.34 -28.06 5.11
CA ASP A 506 -44.91 -27.23 3.97
C ASP A 506 -43.90 -27.97 3.09
N VAL A 507 -42.90 -28.61 3.71
CA VAL A 507 -41.86 -29.36 2.97
C VAL A 507 -42.32 -30.74 2.49
N ASP A 508 -43.47 -31.24 2.97
CA ASP A 508 -44.13 -32.40 2.37
C ASP A 508 -44.79 -32.05 1.03
N GLN A 509 -45.32 -30.83 0.91
CA GLN A 509 -45.90 -30.32 -0.34
C GLN A 509 -44.85 -29.78 -1.31
N ASP A 510 -43.88 -29.02 -0.82
CA ASP A 510 -42.81 -28.41 -1.62
C ASP A 510 -41.45 -28.63 -0.96
N PRO A 511 -40.74 -29.72 -1.31
CA PRO A 511 -39.52 -30.09 -0.62
C PRO A 511 -38.36 -29.11 -0.87
N LEU A 512 -37.41 -29.08 0.06
CA LEU A 512 -36.30 -28.15 0.05
C LEU A 512 -35.15 -28.60 -0.87
N VAL A 513 -34.57 -27.67 -1.62
CA VAL A 513 -33.33 -27.85 -2.37
C VAL A 513 -32.23 -26.97 -1.81
N VAL A 514 -31.16 -27.59 -1.31
CA VAL A 514 -29.97 -26.87 -0.84
C VAL A 514 -28.89 -26.93 -1.90
N LEU A 515 -28.38 -25.76 -2.31
CA LEU A 515 -27.28 -25.65 -3.27
C LEU A 515 -25.92 -25.88 -2.56
N PRO A 516 -25.24 -27.03 -2.75
CA PRO A 516 -24.03 -27.35 -2.00
C PRO A 516 -22.87 -26.33 -2.11
N PRO A 517 -22.60 -25.68 -3.27
CA PRO A 517 -21.48 -24.75 -3.39
C PRO A 517 -21.57 -23.50 -2.52
N CYS A 518 -22.79 -23.04 -2.25
CA CYS A 518 -23.03 -21.76 -1.55
C CYS A 518 -23.85 -21.91 -0.27
N GLY A 519 -24.41 -23.10 0.00
CA GLY A 519 -25.25 -23.39 1.16
C GLY A 519 -26.65 -22.80 1.09
N HIS A 520 -27.00 -22.06 0.02
CA HIS A 520 -28.32 -21.45 -0.06
C HIS A 520 -29.41 -22.50 -0.32
N ALA A 521 -30.41 -22.56 0.57
CA ALA A 521 -31.63 -23.34 0.41
C ALA A 521 -32.77 -22.59 -0.30
N PHE A 522 -33.55 -23.30 -1.11
CA PHE A 522 -34.75 -22.82 -1.79
C PHE A 522 -35.84 -23.89 -1.78
N LEU A 523 -37.11 -23.51 -1.80
CA LEU A 523 -38.18 -24.45 -2.14
C LEU A 523 -38.07 -24.92 -3.59
N ALA A 524 -38.46 -26.16 -3.89
CA ALA A 524 -38.32 -26.74 -5.22
C ALA A 524 -39.13 -25.95 -6.26
N SER A 525 -40.34 -25.50 -5.93
CA SER A 525 -41.16 -24.66 -6.84
C SER A 525 -40.46 -23.35 -7.23
N THR A 526 -39.84 -22.68 -6.26
CA THR A 526 -39.11 -21.42 -6.47
C THR A 526 -37.94 -21.63 -7.43
N LEU A 527 -37.10 -22.63 -7.16
CA LEU A 527 -35.90 -22.87 -7.95
C LEU A 527 -36.23 -23.46 -9.33
N ASP A 528 -37.30 -24.23 -9.45
CA ASP A 528 -37.86 -24.71 -10.72
C ASP A 528 -38.28 -23.57 -11.64
N GLY A 529 -38.98 -22.57 -11.09
CA GLY A 529 -39.38 -21.36 -11.82
C GLY A 529 -38.18 -20.57 -12.32
N LEU A 530 -37.21 -20.32 -11.44
CA LEU A 530 -36.01 -19.54 -11.76
C LEU A 530 -35.08 -20.23 -12.76
N LEU A 531 -35.01 -21.56 -12.75
CA LEU A 531 -34.21 -22.34 -13.70
C LEU A 531 -34.96 -22.68 -14.99
N GLY A 532 -36.25 -22.36 -15.06
CA GLY A 532 -37.08 -22.57 -16.24
C GLY A 532 -37.35 -24.05 -16.50
N MET A 533 -37.65 -24.85 -15.47
CA MET A 533 -37.91 -26.28 -15.62
C MET A 533 -39.06 -26.59 -16.61
N ALA A 534 -40.06 -25.71 -16.70
CA ALA A 534 -41.15 -25.81 -17.68
C ALA A 534 -40.68 -25.70 -19.15
N SER A 535 -39.53 -25.08 -19.42
CA SER A 535 -38.92 -25.09 -20.76
C SER A 535 -38.13 -26.36 -21.06
N CYS A 536 -37.84 -27.16 -20.05
CA CYS A 536 -37.05 -28.39 -20.16
C CYS A 536 -37.90 -29.66 -20.12
N TYR A 537 -39.12 -29.59 -19.57
CA TYR A 537 -39.98 -30.75 -19.39
C TYR A 537 -41.42 -30.34 -19.61
N GLU A 538 -42.19 -31.22 -20.25
CA GLU A 538 -43.62 -31.03 -20.41
C GLU A 538 -44.34 -31.50 -19.15
N ARG A 539 -45.33 -30.71 -18.72
CA ARG A 539 -46.22 -31.06 -17.61
C ARG A 539 -47.61 -31.38 -18.16
N ASP A 540 -48.22 -32.41 -17.60
CA ASP A 540 -49.64 -32.69 -17.83
C ASP A 540 -50.47 -31.56 -17.21
N PRO A 541 -51.32 -30.85 -17.98
CA PRO A 541 -52.18 -29.79 -17.46
C PRO A 541 -53.17 -30.25 -16.39
N ALA A 542 -53.58 -31.52 -16.40
CA ALA A 542 -54.60 -32.05 -15.48
C ALA A 542 -54.01 -32.53 -14.16
N THR A 543 -52.85 -33.20 -14.20
CA THR A 543 -52.21 -33.80 -13.00
C THR A 543 -51.02 -33.02 -12.48
N GLY A 544 -50.48 -32.08 -13.27
CA GLY A 544 -49.26 -31.33 -12.95
C GLY A 544 -47.97 -32.16 -13.00
N ALA A 545 -48.07 -33.46 -13.32
CA ALA A 545 -46.97 -34.40 -13.36
C ALA A 545 -46.07 -34.17 -14.58
N TRP A 546 -44.78 -34.48 -14.44
CA TRP A 546 -43.83 -34.45 -15.56
C TRP A 546 -44.12 -35.61 -16.52
N VAL A 547 -44.34 -35.30 -17.80
CA VAL A 547 -44.70 -36.30 -18.82
C VAL A 547 -43.47 -36.75 -19.59
N ARG A 548 -42.74 -35.81 -20.18
CA ARG A 548 -41.55 -36.10 -20.99
C ARG A 548 -40.55 -34.94 -21.02
N PRO A 549 -39.27 -35.20 -21.30
CA PRO A 549 -38.29 -34.15 -21.57
C PRO A 549 -38.57 -33.43 -22.90
N VAL A 550 -38.43 -32.10 -22.93
CA VAL A 550 -38.61 -31.28 -24.16
C VAL A 550 -37.29 -31.16 -24.92
N ILE A 551 -37.28 -31.25 -26.25
CA ILE A 551 -36.05 -31.06 -27.04
C ILE A 551 -35.48 -29.66 -26.81
N LEU A 552 -34.22 -29.57 -26.38
CA LEU A 552 -33.57 -28.28 -26.08
C LEU A 552 -32.89 -27.75 -27.34
N GLY A 553 -33.46 -26.71 -27.94
CA GLY A 553 -32.89 -26.02 -29.11
C GLY A 553 -31.52 -25.36 -28.86
N PRO A 554 -30.88 -24.84 -29.92
CA PRO A 554 -29.69 -24.02 -29.78
C PRO A 554 -30.00 -22.75 -28.99
N ASP A 555 -29.09 -22.33 -28.11
CA ASP A 555 -29.24 -21.05 -27.40
C ASP A 555 -29.24 -19.90 -28.42
N PRO A 556 -30.27 -19.04 -28.49
CA PRO A 556 -30.36 -17.92 -29.43
C PRO A 556 -29.30 -16.81 -29.23
N GLY A 557 -28.26 -17.07 -28.44
CA GLY A 557 -27.09 -16.20 -28.34
C GLY A 557 -27.24 -15.03 -27.37
N GLY A 558 -28.29 -15.03 -26.54
CA GLY A 558 -28.58 -13.98 -25.54
C GLY A 558 -28.70 -14.48 -24.10
N GLY A 559 -28.68 -15.81 -23.86
CA GLY A 559 -28.81 -16.39 -22.53
C GLY A 559 -27.56 -16.20 -21.66
N GLN A 560 -27.76 -16.08 -20.34
CA GLN A 560 -26.66 -16.17 -19.38
C GLN A 560 -26.00 -17.55 -19.52
N PRO A 561 -24.69 -17.64 -19.85
CA PRO A 561 -24.05 -18.91 -20.23
C PRO A 561 -23.91 -19.91 -19.08
N VAL A 562 -24.29 -19.50 -17.87
CA VAL A 562 -24.19 -20.30 -16.64
C VAL A 562 -25.43 -20.06 -15.80
N LYS A 563 -26.08 -21.13 -15.36
CA LYS A 563 -27.15 -21.06 -14.36
C LYS A 563 -26.54 -20.85 -12.98
N THR A 564 -26.95 -19.78 -12.31
CA THR A 564 -26.33 -19.31 -11.07
C THR A 564 -27.35 -19.20 -9.95
N CYS A 565 -26.88 -19.30 -8.71
CA CYS A 565 -27.70 -19.10 -7.52
C CYS A 565 -28.33 -17.70 -7.53
N PRO A 566 -29.64 -17.55 -7.32
CA PRO A 566 -30.31 -16.24 -7.31
C PRO A 566 -29.77 -15.29 -6.23
N GLN A 567 -29.35 -15.83 -5.07
CA GLN A 567 -28.90 -15.04 -3.93
C GLN A 567 -27.43 -14.59 -4.04
N CYS A 568 -26.53 -15.44 -4.54
CA CYS A 568 -25.09 -15.17 -4.54
C CYS A 568 -24.41 -15.25 -5.91
N ARG A 569 -25.15 -15.60 -6.96
CA ARG A 569 -24.65 -15.79 -8.33
C ARG A 569 -23.57 -16.88 -8.47
N GLU A 570 -23.37 -17.72 -7.46
CA GLU A 570 -22.49 -18.89 -7.53
C GLU A 570 -23.05 -19.91 -8.54
N PRO A 571 -22.23 -20.47 -9.47
CA PRO A 571 -22.68 -21.49 -10.41
C PRO A 571 -23.30 -22.71 -9.72
N ILE A 572 -24.51 -23.09 -10.17
CA ILE A 572 -25.27 -24.20 -9.58
C ILE A 572 -24.61 -25.52 -9.96
N ARG A 573 -24.26 -26.31 -8.93
CA ARG A 573 -23.55 -27.59 -9.05
C ARG A 573 -23.98 -28.53 -7.94
N GLY A 574 -23.88 -29.83 -8.17
CA GLY A 574 -24.11 -30.86 -7.14
C GLY A 574 -25.58 -31.27 -6.95
N VAL A 575 -26.55 -30.53 -7.50
CA VAL A 575 -27.98 -30.88 -7.53
C VAL A 575 -28.31 -31.58 -8.84
N ARG A 576 -29.03 -32.71 -8.79
CA ARG A 576 -29.29 -33.58 -9.94
C ARG A 576 -30.57 -33.23 -10.70
N ARG A 577 -31.62 -32.78 -10.02
CA ARG A 577 -32.90 -32.29 -10.59
C ARG A 577 -32.69 -31.31 -11.73
N TYR A 578 -31.76 -30.38 -11.53
CA TYR A 578 -31.41 -29.34 -12.50
C TYR A 578 -30.29 -29.75 -13.46
N GLY A 579 -29.89 -31.03 -13.45
CA GLY A 579 -28.83 -31.55 -14.32
C GLY A 579 -29.13 -31.30 -15.79
N ARG A 580 -30.39 -31.39 -16.23
CA ARG A 580 -30.79 -31.09 -17.61
C ARG A 580 -30.51 -29.64 -18.03
N PRO A 581 -31.10 -28.60 -17.41
CA PRO A 581 -30.81 -27.21 -17.76
C PRO A 581 -29.35 -26.79 -17.49
N VAL A 582 -28.73 -27.30 -16.42
CA VAL A 582 -27.34 -26.96 -16.08
C VAL A 582 -26.34 -27.60 -17.05
N ASN A 583 -26.51 -28.88 -17.40
CA ASN A 583 -25.63 -29.57 -18.34
C ASN A 583 -25.80 -29.02 -19.77
N LYS A 584 -27.02 -28.64 -20.18
CA LYS A 584 -27.24 -27.94 -21.45
C LYS A 584 -26.46 -26.63 -21.51
N ALA A 585 -26.59 -25.78 -20.50
CA ALA A 585 -25.83 -24.53 -20.43
C ALA A 585 -24.30 -24.78 -20.40
N ALA A 586 -23.85 -25.82 -19.69
CA ALA A 586 -22.44 -26.21 -19.64
C ALA A 586 -21.92 -26.67 -21.02
N LEU A 587 -22.69 -27.47 -21.76
CA LEU A 587 -22.35 -27.92 -23.12
C LEU A 587 -22.30 -26.75 -24.10
N ASP A 588 -23.33 -25.89 -24.12
CA ASP A 588 -23.37 -24.71 -25.00
C ASP A 588 -22.19 -23.77 -24.74
N LEU A 589 -21.77 -23.67 -23.48
CA LEU A 589 -20.59 -22.91 -23.08
C LEU A 589 -19.28 -23.59 -23.53
N MET A 590 -19.17 -24.91 -23.36
CA MET A 590 -18.01 -25.67 -23.88
C MET A 590 -17.89 -25.49 -25.39
N ASP A 591 -19.01 -25.56 -26.11
CA ASP A 591 -19.04 -25.45 -27.57
C ASP A 591 -18.67 -24.07 -28.06
N ARG A 592 -19.18 -23.03 -27.41
CA ARG A 592 -18.74 -21.66 -27.65
C ARG A 592 -17.24 -21.48 -27.42
N LYS A 593 -16.67 -22.10 -26.37
CA LYS A 593 -15.20 -22.07 -26.13
C LYS A 593 -14.42 -22.81 -27.22
N HIS A 594 -14.90 -23.99 -27.65
CA HIS A 594 -14.29 -24.75 -28.74
C HIS A 594 -14.32 -23.97 -30.06
N LEU A 595 -15.47 -23.39 -30.42
CA LEU A 595 -15.63 -22.54 -31.60
C LEU A 595 -14.69 -21.33 -31.57
N ALA A 596 -14.64 -20.60 -30.44
CA ALA A 596 -13.76 -19.45 -30.29
C ALA A 596 -12.28 -19.82 -30.37
N ALA A 597 -11.87 -20.93 -29.74
CA ALA A 597 -10.49 -21.42 -29.82
C ALA A 597 -10.12 -21.85 -31.25
N SER A 598 -11.01 -22.55 -31.95
CA SER A 598 -10.81 -22.94 -33.35
C SER A 598 -10.74 -21.73 -34.28
N ALA A 599 -11.64 -20.75 -34.12
CA ALA A 599 -11.61 -19.52 -34.90
C ALA A 599 -10.30 -18.73 -34.70
N SER A 600 -9.81 -18.64 -33.46
CA SER A 600 -8.53 -17.98 -33.17
C SER A 600 -7.33 -18.71 -33.80
N LYS A 601 -7.31 -20.06 -33.77
CA LYS A 601 -6.28 -20.85 -34.44
C LYS A 601 -6.33 -20.70 -35.96
N LEU A 602 -7.52 -20.69 -36.55
CA LEU A 602 -7.72 -20.48 -38.00
C LEU A 602 -7.26 -19.09 -38.43
N ALA A 603 -7.60 -18.03 -37.68
CA ALA A 603 -7.13 -16.67 -37.96
C ALA A 603 -5.59 -16.57 -37.88
N ALA A 604 -4.97 -17.25 -36.91
CA ALA A 604 -3.51 -17.31 -36.80
C ALA A 604 -2.87 -18.08 -37.98
N ALA A 605 -3.49 -19.18 -38.42
CA ALA A 605 -3.05 -19.94 -39.59
C ALA A 605 -3.19 -19.11 -40.87
N ASP A 606 -4.30 -18.40 -41.05
CA ASP A 606 -4.56 -17.52 -42.20
C ASP A 606 -3.58 -16.34 -42.27
N GLY A 607 -3.29 -15.71 -41.12
CA GLY A 607 -2.26 -14.67 -41.03
C GLY A 607 -0.87 -15.16 -41.44
N ARG A 608 -0.46 -16.34 -40.95
CA ARG A 608 0.81 -16.98 -41.34
C ARG A 608 0.85 -17.38 -42.81
N LEU A 609 -0.26 -17.88 -43.34
CA LEU A 609 -0.39 -18.25 -44.75
C LEU A 609 -0.30 -17.01 -45.65
N SER A 610 -0.91 -15.89 -45.23
CA SER A 610 -0.83 -14.60 -45.93
C SER A 610 0.59 -14.04 -45.91
N GLU A 611 1.29 -14.10 -44.78
CA GLU A 611 2.69 -13.70 -44.67
C GLU A 611 3.60 -14.56 -45.57
N LEU A 612 3.38 -15.89 -45.58
CA LEU A 612 4.12 -16.82 -46.43
C LEU A 612 3.84 -16.56 -47.92
N ARG A 613 2.58 -16.30 -48.31
CA ARG A 613 2.20 -15.88 -49.67
C ARG A 613 2.88 -14.58 -50.09
N GLN A 614 2.90 -13.57 -49.21
CA GLN A 614 3.55 -12.28 -49.50
C GLN A 614 5.06 -12.44 -49.66
N ARG A 615 5.71 -13.25 -48.82
CA ARG A 615 7.13 -13.57 -48.95
C ARG A 615 7.43 -14.31 -50.25
N LEU A 616 6.61 -15.31 -50.60
CA LEU A 616 6.75 -16.04 -51.86
C LEU A 616 6.56 -15.13 -53.08
N SER A 617 5.55 -14.25 -53.05
CA SER A 617 5.32 -13.25 -54.10
C SER A 617 6.49 -12.27 -54.24
N ASN A 618 7.06 -11.79 -53.13
CA ASN A 618 8.24 -10.92 -53.14
C ASN A 618 9.52 -11.64 -53.65
N THR A 619 9.62 -12.97 -53.48
CA THR A 619 10.76 -13.76 -54.00
C THR A 619 10.61 -14.20 -55.45
N GLN A 620 9.37 -14.26 -55.97
CA GLN A 620 9.07 -14.80 -57.30
C GLN A 620 9.53 -13.91 -58.46
N ASP A 621 9.80 -12.62 -58.26
CA ASP A 621 10.15 -11.74 -59.38
C ASP A 621 11.66 -11.66 -59.73
N ARG A 622 12.61 -11.87 -58.80
CA ARG A 622 14.05 -11.73 -59.13
C ARG A 622 15.06 -12.57 -58.36
N THR A 623 14.76 -13.07 -57.16
CA THR A 623 15.78 -13.64 -56.26
C THR A 623 15.80 -15.15 -56.24
N LEU A 624 14.67 -15.87 -56.24
CA LEU A 624 14.70 -17.34 -56.15
C LEU A 624 15.42 -17.98 -57.36
N GLY A 625 15.15 -17.49 -58.58
CA GLY A 625 15.84 -17.95 -59.79
C GLY A 625 17.33 -17.57 -59.85
N ARG A 626 17.72 -16.42 -59.28
CA ARG A 626 19.13 -16.02 -59.19
C ARG A 626 19.87 -16.75 -58.07
N GLU A 627 19.25 -16.98 -56.93
CA GLU A 627 19.81 -17.75 -55.83
C GLU A 627 19.96 -19.21 -56.22
N ILE A 628 19.01 -19.81 -56.94
CA ILE A 628 19.16 -21.15 -57.51
C ILE A 628 20.32 -21.18 -58.52
N ALA A 629 20.44 -20.19 -59.41
CA ALA A 629 21.56 -20.11 -60.36
C ALA A 629 22.92 -19.85 -59.68
N ASP A 630 22.96 -19.06 -58.60
CA ASP A 630 24.16 -18.75 -57.83
C ASP A 630 24.56 -19.92 -56.91
N ILE A 631 23.58 -20.69 -56.41
CA ILE A 631 23.76 -21.97 -55.72
C ILE A 631 24.28 -23.02 -56.71
N ASP A 632 23.73 -23.10 -57.92
CA ASP A 632 24.18 -24.04 -58.96
C ASP A 632 25.62 -23.73 -59.41
N ALA A 633 25.96 -22.43 -59.56
CA ALA A 633 27.32 -21.97 -59.81
C ALA A 633 28.29 -22.29 -58.65
N LYS A 634 27.83 -22.18 -57.39
CA LYS A 634 28.60 -22.56 -56.18
C LYS A 634 28.78 -24.08 -56.08
N ILE A 635 27.79 -24.87 -56.45
CA ILE A 635 27.87 -26.34 -56.51
C ILE A 635 28.88 -26.75 -57.59
N GLN A 636 28.80 -26.17 -58.79
CA GLN A 636 29.74 -26.46 -59.87
C GLN A 636 31.19 -26.09 -59.53
N THR A 637 31.41 -24.97 -58.83
CA THR A 637 32.75 -24.58 -58.36
C THR A 637 33.27 -25.41 -57.19
N LEU A 638 32.39 -25.90 -56.29
CA LEU A 638 32.76 -26.85 -55.24
C LEU A 638 33.10 -28.24 -55.79
N VAL A 639 32.35 -28.71 -56.79
CA VAL A 639 32.60 -29.98 -57.50
C VAL A 639 33.93 -29.92 -58.28
N GLN A 640 34.28 -28.78 -58.87
CA GLN A 640 35.55 -28.60 -59.61
C GLN A 640 36.80 -28.48 -58.72
N ARG A 641 36.68 -28.02 -57.46
CA ARG A 641 37.83 -27.82 -56.57
C ARG A 641 38.29 -29.05 -55.78
N ASN A 642 37.54 -30.16 -55.85
CA ASN A 642 37.82 -31.45 -55.24
C ASN A 642 38.78 -31.45 -54.03
N PRO A 643 38.41 -30.85 -52.88
CA PRO A 643 39.20 -30.99 -51.66
C PRO A 643 38.72 -32.21 -50.87
N PRO A 644 39.62 -33.07 -50.35
CA PRO A 644 39.21 -34.13 -49.44
C PRO A 644 38.83 -33.50 -48.10
N GLY A 645 37.60 -33.74 -47.64
CA GLY A 645 37.21 -33.46 -46.26
C GLY A 645 36.21 -32.32 -46.01
N ILE A 646 35.53 -31.80 -47.03
CA ILE A 646 34.31 -31.01 -46.75
C ILE A 646 33.16 -31.99 -46.51
N ASN A 647 32.60 -31.94 -45.30
CA ASN A 647 31.47 -32.76 -44.88
C ASN A 647 30.26 -32.36 -45.73
N ALA A 648 30.00 -33.10 -46.82
CA ALA A 648 29.03 -32.75 -47.86
C ALA A 648 27.68 -32.37 -47.25
N ASP A 649 27.23 -33.16 -46.27
CA ASP A 649 26.00 -32.96 -45.50
C ASP A 649 25.85 -31.58 -44.88
N ARG A 650 26.95 -30.97 -44.43
CA ARG A 650 26.94 -29.65 -43.78
C ARG A 650 26.84 -28.51 -44.80
N ALA A 651 27.35 -28.72 -46.01
CA ALA A 651 27.21 -27.79 -47.12
C ALA A 651 25.81 -27.90 -47.77
N THR A 652 25.28 -29.12 -47.96
CA THR A 652 23.90 -29.33 -48.41
C THR A 652 22.89 -28.76 -47.42
N ALA A 653 23.10 -28.94 -46.10
CA ALA A 653 22.24 -28.35 -45.07
C ALA A 653 22.23 -26.81 -45.10
N ALA A 654 23.37 -26.16 -45.32
CA ALA A 654 23.45 -24.70 -45.44
C ALA A 654 22.78 -24.17 -46.72
N LEU A 655 22.81 -24.95 -47.81
CA LEU A 655 22.17 -24.61 -49.09
C LEU A 655 20.65 -24.81 -49.07
N LEU A 656 20.17 -25.82 -48.35
CA LEU A 656 18.74 -26.12 -48.19
C LEU A 656 18.08 -25.32 -47.05
N GLU A 657 18.84 -24.62 -46.21
CA GLU A 657 18.36 -23.83 -45.07
C GLU A 657 17.17 -22.89 -45.40
N PRO A 658 17.14 -22.18 -46.55
CA PRO A 658 15.98 -21.36 -46.93
C PRO A 658 14.72 -22.18 -47.23
N MET A 659 14.87 -23.36 -47.86
CA MET A 659 13.77 -24.28 -48.14
C MET A 659 13.29 -24.99 -46.86
N ASP A 660 14.21 -25.39 -45.99
CA ASP A 660 13.89 -25.95 -44.68
C ASP A 660 13.11 -24.97 -43.81
N LYS A 661 13.44 -23.67 -43.85
CA LYS A 661 12.67 -22.62 -43.18
C LYS A 661 11.24 -22.51 -43.73
N LEU A 662 11.04 -22.62 -45.04
CA LEU A 662 9.72 -22.61 -45.65
C LEU A 662 8.92 -23.88 -45.30
N LEU A 663 9.56 -25.05 -45.31
CA LEU A 663 8.97 -26.33 -44.89
C LEU A 663 8.58 -26.31 -43.41
N GLN A 664 9.42 -25.75 -42.54
CA GLN A 664 9.11 -25.56 -41.12
C GLN A 664 7.90 -24.64 -40.92
N GLN A 665 7.77 -23.56 -41.70
CA GLN A 665 6.61 -22.68 -41.64
C GLN A 665 5.33 -23.35 -42.13
N ALA A 666 5.40 -24.13 -43.22
CA ALA A 666 4.27 -24.93 -43.70
C ALA A 666 3.84 -25.99 -42.68
N HIS A 667 4.81 -26.67 -42.05
CA HIS A 667 4.53 -27.66 -41.00
C HIS A 667 3.87 -27.02 -39.77
N GLN A 668 4.26 -25.79 -39.40
CA GLN A 668 3.61 -25.05 -38.32
C GLN A 668 2.14 -24.69 -38.65
N ILE A 669 1.83 -24.37 -39.90
CA ILE A 669 0.45 -24.14 -40.37
C ILE A 669 -0.35 -25.46 -40.29
N GLN A 670 0.22 -26.56 -40.79
CA GLN A 670 -0.40 -27.89 -40.72
C GLN A 670 -0.69 -28.30 -39.27
N THR A 671 0.26 -28.08 -38.35
CA THR A 671 0.10 -28.36 -36.92
C THR A 671 -1.06 -27.56 -36.30
N LEU A 672 -1.30 -26.32 -36.74
CA LEU A 672 -2.44 -25.52 -36.28
C LEU A 672 -3.77 -26.11 -36.78
N TYR A 673 -3.85 -26.54 -38.04
CA TYR A 673 -5.02 -27.22 -38.62
C TYR A 673 -5.29 -28.57 -37.94
N ASP A 674 -4.28 -29.41 -37.76
CA ASP A 674 -4.39 -30.68 -37.03
C ASP A 674 -4.84 -30.43 -35.57
N GLY A 675 -4.37 -29.33 -34.99
CA GLY A 675 -4.79 -28.83 -33.68
C GLY A 675 -6.25 -28.34 -33.60
N VAL A 676 -6.89 -28.00 -34.73
CA VAL A 676 -8.32 -27.68 -34.81
C VAL A 676 -9.13 -28.97 -34.96
N CYS A 677 -8.69 -29.86 -35.85
CA CYS A 677 -9.31 -31.17 -36.09
C CYS A 677 -9.35 -32.02 -34.80
N SER A 678 -8.24 -32.09 -34.07
CA SER A 678 -8.14 -32.82 -32.80
C SER A 678 -8.99 -32.25 -31.67
N LEU A 679 -9.19 -30.92 -31.61
CA LEU A 679 -10.08 -30.27 -30.64
C LEU A 679 -11.55 -30.62 -30.90
N TYR A 680 -11.95 -30.68 -32.17
CA TYR A 680 -13.32 -31.01 -32.57
C TYR A 680 -13.65 -32.51 -32.43
N LEU A 681 -12.68 -33.39 -32.69
CA LEU A 681 -12.87 -34.84 -32.78
C LEU A 681 -12.50 -35.62 -31.50
N SER A 682 -12.34 -34.95 -30.35
CA SER A 682 -11.93 -35.67 -29.13
C SER A 682 -12.91 -36.81 -28.78
N PRO A 683 -12.43 -38.04 -28.51
CA PRO A 683 -13.29 -39.21 -28.28
C PRO A 683 -14.39 -39.04 -27.21
N PRO A 684 -14.15 -38.36 -26.07
CA PRO A 684 -15.20 -38.18 -25.06
C PRO A 684 -16.26 -37.16 -25.47
N LYS A 685 -15.88 -36.11 -26.23
CA LYS A 685 -16.85 -35.18 -26.83
C LYS A 685 -17.75 -35.95 -27.80
N ARG A 686 -17.16 -36.73 -28.71
CA ARG A 686 -17.88 -37.55 -29.69
C ARG A 686 -18.92 -38.47 -29.04
N ARG A 687 -18.56 -39.21 -27.98
CA ARG A 687 -19.50 -40.09 -27.25
C ARG A 687 -20.69 -39.34 -26.63
N VAL A 688 -20.46 -38.14 -26.07
CA VAL A 688 -21.54 -37.34 -25.48
C VAL A 688 -22.49 -36.80 -26.56
N TYR A 689 -21.95 -36.39 -27.71
CA TYR A 689 -22.78 -35.96 -28.84
C TYR A 689 -23.51 -37.13 -29.50
N GLU A 690 -22.86 -38.27 -29.71
CA GLU A 690 -23.50 -39.48 -30.24
C GLU A 690 -24.65 -39.94 -29.33
N ALA A 691 -24.47 -39.89 -28.00
CA ALA A 691 -25.54 -40.17 -27.05
C ALA A 691 -26.67 -39.13 -27.11
N ALA A 692 -26.36 -37.84 -27.23
CA ALA A 692 -27.36 -36.78 -27.36
C ALA A 692 -28.14 -36.88 -28.69
N VAL A 693 -27.46 -37.24 -29.80
CA VAL A 693 -28.08 -37.46 -31.11
C VAL A 693 -28.96 -38.71 -31.07
N ALA A 694 -28.46 -39.83 -30.52
CA ALA A 694 -29.27 -41.04 -30.37
C ALA A 694 -30.54 -40.80 -29.52
N GLN A 695 -30.47 -39.89 -28.53
CA GLN A 695 -31.64 -39.44 -27.78
C GLN A 695 -32.61 -38.64 -28.65
N LEU A 696 -32.12 -37.73 -29.51
CA LEU A 696 -32.97 -36.98 -30.44
C LEU A 696 -33.66 -37.94 -31.43
N THR A 697 -32.92 -38.89 -32.00
CA THR A 697 -33.46 -39.86 -32.96
C THR A 697 -34.53 -40.76 -32.32
N LYS A 698 -34.30 -41.26 -31.10
CA LYS A 698 -35.32 -42.06 -30.38
C LYS A 698 -36.57 -41.24 -30.05
N MET A 699 -36.41 -39.96 -29.74
CA MET A 699 -37.54 -39.06 -29.48
C MET A 699 -38.31 -38.69 -30.75
N GLU A 700 -37.64 -38.58 -31.90
CA GLU A 700 -38.27 -38.42 -33.21
C GLU A 700 -39.07 -39.67 -33.58
N GLU A 701 -38.50 -40.87 -33.41
CA GLU A 701 -39.19 -42.15 -33.63
C GLU A 701 -40.43 -42.30 -32.73
N GLU A 702 -40.34 -41.96 -31.43
CA GLU A 702 -41.47 -41.98 -30.49
C GLU A 702 -42.53 -40.88 -30.75
N LEU A 703 -42.21 -39.86 -31.55
CA LEU A 703 -43.14 -38.81 -31.98
C LEU A 703 -43.83 -39.12 -33.33
N GLU A 704 -43.21 -39.98 -34.13
CA GLU A 704 -43.75 -40.49 -35.40
C GLU A 704 -44.68 -41.69 -35.22
N GLU A 705 -44.49 -42.50 -34.16
CA GLU A 705 -45.43 -43.53 -33.67
C GLU A 705 -46.61 -42.95 -32.88
#